data_AF-A0A0V1BHY5-F1
#
_entry.id   AF-A0A0V1BHY5-F1
#
_cell.length_a   1.000
_cell.length_b   1.000
_cell.length_c   1.000
_cell.angle_alpha   90.00
_cell.angle_beta   90.00
_cell.angle_gamma   90.00
#
_symmetry.space_group_name_H-M   'P 1'
#
loop_
_entity.id
_entity.type
_entity.pdbx_description
1 polymer ?
#
loop_
_entity_poly.entity_id
_entity_poly.type
_entity_poly.pdbx_seq_one_letter_code
_entity_poly.pdbx_strand_id
1 'polypeptide(L)'
;MNEMNEKKSFAMTNFSSVNVSNFQNGEKNFPLRKKDLDVGAKRVHMYGKELDGDHPGFKDNNYRKRRMEIAKIAEEFRYGDEIPDVEYTQEETSTWRAVYTQLKMLHQNYACKHCTGFEIYPVEGYLSAKDFLAGLAFRVFHTTQYVRHPSDPFYSPEPDVCHELLGHVPMFADPEFAQLSQEIGLASLGASETDINNLAKIYFFTAEFGVIVEDDQIKAYGAGLLSSAAELKNTMEQNKKFKTFDVNTILQTDCIISDYQNAYFVSLNIQDVIQHVRLFARTITRSLPFRYNAFIEEVEVLDNVEKLFQAIDNLKHEITCIIYVYHAYLYYIGNVIYEMSEFTKLNANYRSGIDEFAIKFNEKYENVNFQGPWLSTNEDVTAFEKPFKCAILRNFLTGSNMNEYFHILRKEILDSKPVLKEKDLFKFYQTKDFSALSSPAVEKLKSVFYGPVKEWFSKVTGIPLDDRVALAAQVYSHGNYLLCHDDRVGGRRIAFILNFTENSWTPDDGGLLELLECETEQYPMKVKHTVVPSENVLTCFEVVLQSFHQVSEIRSKTKKRFSIQGWYHGSEIEYPMNLRSLSSLHQSIDEPIDMHDADLKNFINSAYLDKEVISWLNGTFEKESKMDLMNFFKDDVYNAMYREICSNSILWKIYGPMQKRLYYVAEKNAFNAESCPTVSKVISFLKSKLMFNYLAELTGLDNLAVNKDVYYLDLSGGCGCKQEIRKFGSGCYSLIDADECSNSENEMLLEAIFHLVPEEWDEKYGGVTIFHLGEADEDEHGDNEYALPEYVNESNLLPNLLTLVYRDRAVPTFVKYVTKDVEHLEIPYFIDFNIKYVESQSMDTE
;
A
#
# COMPACT_ATOMS: atom_id res chain seq x y z
N MET A 1 -18.00 44.92 -2.18
CA MET A 1 -16.90 43.95 -2.01
C MET A 1 -17.57 42.59 -1.82
N ASN A 2 -18.26 41.97 -2.78
CA ASN A 2 -18.05 41.70 -4.21
C ASN A 2 -16.73 40.98 -4.53
N GLU A 3 -16.92 39.71 -4.89
CA GLU A 3 -16.05 38.77 -5.62
C GLU A 3 -14.93 38.05 -4.83
N MET A 4 -15.30 36.91 -4.24
CA MET A 4 -14.53 35.65 -4.28
C MET A 4 -15.40 34.53 -3.66
N ASN A 5 -16.35 34.02 -4.45
CA ASN A 5 -17.13 32.82 -4.12
C ASN A 5 -17.51 32.12 -5.43
N GLU A 6 -16.57 31.36 -6.00
CA GLU A 6 -16.86 30.29 -6.96
C GLU A 6 -15.98 29.08 -6.63
N LYS A 7 -16.39 28.28 -5.65
CA LYS A 7 -15.97 26.88 -5.52
C LYS A 7 -16.90 26.07 -6.42
N LYS A 8 -16.40 25.60 -7.56
CA LYS A 8 -17.09 24.64 -8.43
C LYS A 8 -17.31 23.34 -7.65
N SER A 9 -18.57 23.06 -7.29
CA SER A 9 -19.03 21.74 -6.88
C SER A 9 -18.83 20.76 -8.03
N PHE A 10 -18.12 19.66 -7.79
CA PHE A 10 -18.05 18.54 -8.73
C PHE A 10 -19.40 17.82 -8.69
N ALA A 11 -20.28 18.10 -9.67
CA ALA A 11 -21.47 17.31 -9.88
C ALA A 11 -21.05 15.99 -10.55
N MET A 12 -21.20 14.86 -9.86
CA MET A 12 -21.27 13.55 -10.53
C MET A 12 -22.48 13.59 -11.46
N THR A 13 -22.23 13.59 -12.77
CA THR A 13 -23.26 13.42 -13.78
C THR A 13 -23.89 12.04 -13.61
N ASN A 14 -25.20 12.03 -13.36
CA ASN A 14 -26.04 10.83 -13.34
C ASN A 14 -25.86 10.00 -14.62
N PHE A 15 -25.27 8.81 -14.50
CA PHE A 15 -25.43 7.75 -15.50
C PHE A 15 -26.80 7.09 -15.32
N SER A 16 -27.87 7.83 -15.65
CA SER A 16 -29.21 7.28 -15.77
C SER A 16 -29.54 7.04 -17.24
N SER A 17 -29.68 5.76 -17.60
CA SER A 17 -30.28 5.23 -18.84
C SER A 17 -29.74 5.78 -20.16
N VAL A 18 -28.64 5.20 -20.67
CA VAL A 18 -28.40 5.16 -22.11
C VAL A 18 -29.15 3.95 -22.67
N ASN A 19 -30.15 4.20 -23.52
CA ASN A 19 -30.96 3.18 -24.17
C ASN A 19 -30.09 2.42 -25.19
N VAL A 20 -29.66 1.20 -24.86
CA VAL A 20 -28.69 0.40 -25.66
C VAL A 20 -29.31 -0.23 -26.93
N SER A 21 -30.60 -0.06 -27.18
CA SER A 21 -31.28 -0.77 -28.28
C SER A 21 -31.08 -0.18 -29.70
N ASN A 22 -30.35 0.93 -29.87
CA ASN A 22 -30.20 1.59 -31.19
C ASN A 22 -28.79 1.55 -31.82
N PHE A 23 -27.79 0.93 -31.20
CA PHE A 23 -26.41 0.98 -31.70
C PHE A 23 -25.86 -0.32 -32.33
N GLN A 24 -26.70 -1.34 -32.50
CA GLN A 24 -26.26 -2.60 -33.13
C GLN A 24 -26.08 -2.54 -34.67
N ASN A 25 -26.25 -1.40 -35.34
CA ASN A 25 -26.12 -1.32 -36.81
C ASN A 25 -25.55 0.00 -37.37
N GLY A 26 -24.75 0.76 -36.60
CA GLY A 26 -24.06 1.97 -37.10
C GLY A 26 -22.56 1.74 -37.28
N GLU A 27 -21.98 2.12 -38.42
CA GLU A 27 -20.54 2.04 -38.71
C GLU A 27 -19.70 2.62 -37.55
N LYS A 28 -18.79 1.80 -37.01
CA LYS A 28 -17.85 2.22 -35.96
C LYS A 28 -16.86 3.22 -36.57
N ASN A 29 -16.87 4.46 -36.08
CA ASN A 29 -16.12 5.60 -36.63
C ASN A 29 -14.70 5.81 -36.03
N PHE A 30 -14.09 4.78 -35.44
CA PHE A 30 -12.77 4.82 -34.78
C PHE A 30 -12.15 3.40 -34.70
N PRO A 31 -10.80 3.28 -34.69
CA PRO A 31 -10.10 1.98 -34.68
C PRO A 31 -10.23 1.28 -33.31
N LEU A 32 -10.35 -0.05 -33.31
CA LEU A 32 -10.38 -0.88 -32.10
C LEU A 32 -9.12 -1.74 -31.94
N ARG A 33 -8.43 -2.02 -33.05
CA ARG A 33 -7.20 -2.82 -33.12
C ARG A 33 -6.14 -2.09 -33.94
N LYS A 34 -4.86 -2.37 -33.69
CA LYS A 34 -3.74 -1.76 -34.45
C LYS A 34 -3.90 -1.88 -35.97
N LYS A 35 -4.36 -3.03 -36.48
CA LYS A 35 -4.65 -3.25 -37.92
C LYS A 35 -5.72 -2.33 -38.50
N ASP A 36 -6.61 -1.76 -37.68
CA ASP A 36 -7.66 -0.86 -38.15
C ASP A 36 -7.07 0.52 -38.55
N LEU A 37 -5.82 0.82 -38.14
CA LEU A 37 -5.08 2.03 -38.51
C LEU A 37 -4.76 2.09 -40.01
N ASP A 38 -4.67 0.94 -40.69
CA ASP A 38 -4.47 0.84 -42.15
C ASP A 38 -5.51 1.65 -42.96
N VAL A 39 -6.72 1.82 -42.42
CA VAL A 39 -7.80 2.58 -43.05
C VAL A 39 -7.59 4.09 -42.87
N GLY A 40 -7.16 4.52 -41.67
CA GLY A 40 -6.86 5.91 -41.35
C GLY A 40 -5.62 6.43 -42.07
N ALA A 41 -4.58 5.61 -42.20
CA ALA A 41 -3.33 5.95 -42.89
C ALA A 41 -3.52 6.35 -44.36
N LYS A 42 -4.67 6.00 -44.97
CA LYS A 42 -5.04 6.35 -46.37
C LYS A 42 -5.83 7.66 -46.50
N ARG A 43 -6.16 8.34 -45.39
CA ARG A 43 -6.93 9.60 -45.35
C ARG A 43 -6.02 10.79 -45.16
N VAL A 44 -5.08 10.99 -46.09
CA VAL A 44 -4.15 12.13 -46.09
C VAL A 44 -4.83 13.36 -46.67
N HIS A 45 -4.78 14.48 -45.96
CA HIS A 45 -5.54 15.68 -46.32
C HIS A 45 -4.70 16.79 -46.96
N MET A 46 -3.40 16.86 -46.66
CA MET A 46 -2.46 17.84 -47.22
C MET A 46 -1.07 17.21 -47.38
N TYR A 47 -0.26 17.74 -48.31
CA TYR A 47 1.13 17.33 -48.51
C TYR A 47 1.36 15.85 -48.84
N GLY A 48 0.35 15.19 -49.44
CA GLY A 48 0.46 13.82 -49.96
C GLY A 48 1.09 13.80 -51.36
N LYS A 49 0.34 13.30 -52.36
CA LYS A 49 0.80 13.24 -53.77
C LYS A 49 0.96 14.62 -54.43
N GLU A 50 0.25 15.63 -53.91
CA GLU A 50 0.29 17.02 -54.39
C GLU A 50 0.86 17.95 -53.30
N LEU A 51 1.59 18.99 -53.72
CA LEU A 51 2.23 19.98 -52.86
C LEU A 51 1.49 21.32 -52.94
N ASP A 52 1.47 22.08 -51.85
CA ASP A 52 0.96 23.44 -51.83
C ASP A 52 1.93 24.44 -52.47
N GLY A 53 1.40 25.57 -52.95
CA GLY A 53 2.12 26.52 -53.82
C GLY A 53 3.29 27.26 -53.17
N ASP A 54 3.34 27.29 -51.84
CA ASP A 54 4.38 27.87 -50.98
C ASP A 54 5.48 26.87 -50.59
N HIS A 55 5.28 25.57 -50.87
CA HIS A 55 6.29 24.55 -50.61
C HIS A 55 7.54 24.75 -51.51
N PRO A 56 8.78 24.73 -50.97
CA PRO A 56 10.00 24.98 -51.75
C PRO A 56 10.16 24.08 -52.98
N GLY A 57 9.69 22.84 -52.88
CA GLY A 57 9.69 21.84 -53.95
C GLY A 57 8.50 21.91 -54.92
N PHE A 58 7.54 22.84 -54.77
CA PHE A 58 6.32 22.88 -55.60
C PHE A 58 6.60 22.99 -57.11
N LYS A 59 7.63 23.78 -57.47
CA LYS A 59 8.06 23.98 -58.86
C LYS A 59 9.13 22.99 -59.33
N ASP A 60 9.59 22.10 -58.45
CA ASP A 60 10.61 21.10 -58.79
C ASP A 60 9.94 19.77 -59.17
N ASN A 61 9.86 19.53 -60.48
CA ASN A 61 9.25 18.32 -61.02
C ASN A 61 10.02 17.03 -60.68
N ASN A 62 11.34 17.11 -60.49
CA ASN A 62 12.15 15.94 -60.15
C ASN A 62 11.93 15.57 -58.68
N TYR A 63 11.92 16.56 -57.78
CA TYR A 63 11.60 16.38 -56.38
C TYR A 63 10.19 15.80 -56.19
N ARG A 64 9.18 16.34 -56.89
CA ARG A 64 7.80 15.83 -56.85
C ARG A 64 7.69 14.39 -57.32
N LYS A 65 8.37 14.05 -58.42
CA LYS A 65 8.41 12.67 -58.92
C LYS A 65 9.05 11.72 -57.91
N ARG A 66 10.19 12.12 -57.35
CA ARG A 66 10.91 11.33 -56.35
C ARG A 66 10.09 11.12 -55.07
N ARG A 67 9.37 12.15 -54.60
CA ARG A 67 8.44 12.05 -53.47
C ARG A 67 7.32 11.06 -53.73
N MET A 68 6.73 11.05 -54.93
CA MET A 68 5.69 10.08 -55.29
C MET A 68 6.19 8.63 -55.25
N GLU A 69 7.45 8.38 -55.61
CA GLU A 69 8.06 7.05 -55.52
C GLU A 69 8.15 6.57 -54.07
N ILE A 70 8.54 7.45 -53.13
CA ILE A 70 8.62 7.15 -51.70
C ILE A 70 7.23 7.02 -51.07
N ALA A 71 6.30 7.92 -51.41
CA ALA A 71 4.92 7.89 -50.91
C ALA A 71 4.20 6.58 -51.26
N LYS A 72 4.46 6.03 -52.45
CA LYS A 72 3.89 4.75 -52.88
C LYS A 72 4.28 3.58 -51.97
N ILE A 73 5.48 3.60 -51.42
CA ILE A 73 5.96 2.57 -50.46
C ILE A 73 5.09 2.61 -49.18
N ALA A 74 4.80 3.80 -48.67
CA ALA A 74 3.91 3.97 -47.51
C ALA A 74 2.44 3.61 -47.82
N GLU A 75 1.96 3.89 -49.04
CA GLU A 75 0.59 3.54 -49.48
C GLU A 75 0.36 2.01 -49.54
N GLU A 76 1.41 1.25 -49.86
CA GLU A 76 1.37 -0.21 -49.99
C GLU A 76 1.52 -0.94 -48.65
N PHE A 77 2.17 -0.32 -47.64
CA PHE A 77 2.39 -0.89 -46.31
C PHE A 77 1.10 -1.20 -45.54
N ARG A 78 1.07 -2.34 -44.84
CA ARG A 78 0.00 -2.74 -43.93
C ARG A 78 0.56 -3.09 -42.56
N TYR A 79 -0.24 -2.90 -41.51
CA TYR A 79 0.13 -3.31 -40.17
C TYR A 79 0.51 -4.80 -40.11
N GLY A 80 1.73 -5.08 -39.65
CA GLY A 80 2.32 -6.42 -39.58
C GLY A 80 3.33 -6.74 -40.70
N ASP A 81 3.43 -5.89 -41.73
CA ASP A 81 4.51 -5.98 -42.72
C ASP A 81 5.86 -5.55 -42.09
N GLU A 82 6.98 -6.06 -42.63
CA GLU A 82 8.31 -5.54 -42.29
C GLU A 82 8.46 -4.11 -42.84
N ILE A 83 9.07 -3.20 -42.07
CA ILE A 83 9.26 -1.81 -42.49
C ILE A 83 10.15 -1.79 -43.75
N PRO A 84 9.68 -1.24 -44.88
CA PRO A 84 10.40 -1.30 -46.14
C PRO A 84 11.59 -0.33 -46.18
N ASP A 85 12.71 -0.79 -46.76
CA ASP A 85 13.90 0.05 -46.99
C ASP A 85 13.69 1.02 -48.17
N VAL A 86 14.02 2.30 -47.95
CA VAL A 86 14.03 3.34 -49.00
C VAL A 86 15.47 3.59 -49.47
N GLU A 87 15.77 3.32 -50.74
CA GLU A 87 17.08 3.63 -51.33
C GLU A 87 17.23 5.12 -51.61
N TYR A 88 17.92 5.87 -50.74
CA TYR A 88 18.15 7.31 -50.91
C TYR A 88 19.23 7.65 -51.96
N THR A 89 19.03 8.74 -52.69
CA THR A 89 20.00 9.30 -53.65
C THR A 89 21.23 9.88 -52.95
N GLN A 90 22.29 10.16 -53.72
CA GLN A 90 23.51 10.76 -53.18
C GLN A 90 23.29 12.18 -52.61
N GLU A 91 22.37 12.95 -53.19
CA GLU A 91 21.98 14.28 -52.72
C GLU A 91 21.15 14.19 -51.43
N GLU A 92 20.19 13.27 -51.35
CA GLU A 92 19.41 12.97 -50.14
C GLU A 92 20.35 12.51 -49.00
N THR A 93 21.28 11.61 -49.30
CA THR A 93 22.30 11.13 -48.34
C THR A 93 23.21 12.27 -47.86
N SER A 94 23.54 13.23 -48.74
CA SER A 94 24.36 14.39 -48.39
C SER A 94 23.59 15.36 -47.48
N THR A 95 22.29 15.54 -47.73
CA THR A 95 21.38 16.32 -46.88
C THR A 95 21.27 15.68 -45.49
N TRP A 96 21.03 14.36 -45.42
CA TRP A 96 21.07 13.58 -44.18
C TRP A 96 22.37 13.78 -43.41
N ARG A 97 23.52 13.69 -44.09
CA ARG A 97 24.82 13.87 -43.45
C ARG A 97 24.95 15.26 -42.83
N ALA A 98 24.50 16.32 -43.51
CA ALA A 98 24.56 17.68 -43.00
C ALA A 98 23.69 17.85 -41.75
N VAL A 99 22.42 17.41 -41.81
CA VAL A 99 21.44 17.49 -40.71
C VAL A 99 21.89 16.66 -39.51
N TYR A 100 22.20 15.39 -39.73
CA TYR A 100 22.62 14.45 -38.68
C TYR A 100 23.90 14.89 -37.98
N THR A 101 24.89 15.45 -38.69
CA THR A 101 26.14 15.91 -38.08
C THR A 101 25.90 17.02 -37.05
N GLN A 102 25.00 17.95 -37.35
CA GLN A 102 24.66 19.03 -36.43
C GLN A 102 23.81 18.53 -35.26
N LEU A 103 22.75 17.76 -35.56
CA LEU A 103 21.83 17.28 -34.54
C LEU A 103 22.44 16.23 -33.62
N LYS A 104 23.35 15.38 -34.11
CA LYS A 104 24.07 14.40 -33.27
C LYS A 104 24.84 15.07 -32.13
N MET A 105 25.49 16.21 -32.38
CA MET A 105 26.22 16.94 -31.34
C MET A 105 25.27 17.57 -30.32
N LEU A 106 24.07 18.00 -30.75
CA LEU A 106 23.05 18.56 -29.85
C LEU A 106 22.36 17.44 -29.06
N HIS A 107 22.00 16.33 -29.68
CA HIS A 107 21.40 15.16 -29.03
C HIS A 107 22.30 14.56 -27.95
N GLN A 108 23.62 14.54 -28.16
CA GLN A 108 24.58 14.07 -27.15
C GLN A 108 24.56 14.89 -25.85
N ASN A 109 24.16 16.16 -25.92
CA ASN A 109 24.05 17.03 -24.75
C ASN A 109 22.60 17.14 -24.23
N TYR A 110 21.59 16.78 -25.04
CA TYR A 110 20.19 17.16 -24.79
C TYR A 110 19.12 16.08 -25.06
N ALA A 111 19.44 14.83 -25.43
CA ALA A 111 18.44 13.78 -25.74
C ALA A 111 18.75 12.39 -25.14
N CYS A 112 17.72 11.59 -24.77
CA CYS A 112 17.82 10.28 -24.08
C CYS A 112 17.26 9.08 -24.91
N LYS A 113 17.49 7.81 -24.48
CA LYS A 113 17.45 6.57 -25.32
C LYS A 113 16.42 5.49 -24.84
N HIS A 114 15.74 4.85 -25.82
CA HIS A 114 14.50 4.01 -25.80
C HIS A 114 14.15 3.08 -24.60
N CYS A 115 12.87 3.11 -24.15
CA CYS A 115 12.27 2.24 -23.11
C CYS A 115 10.76 1.84 -23.22
N THR A 116 9.93 2.37 -24.13
CA THR A 116 8.47 2.55 -23.83
C THR A 116 7.44 1.77 -24.68
N GLY A 117 7.85 0.99 -25.69
CA GLY A 117 6.91 0.22 -26.53
C GLY A 117 6.12 1.04 -27.57
N PHE A 118 6.57 2.24 -27.91
CA PHE A 118 6.06 2.97 -29.09
C PHE A 118 6.62 2.39 -30.40
N GLU A 119 5.74 2.26 -31.40
CA GLU A 119 6.03 1.79 -32.75
C GLU A 119 5.84 2.92 -33.78
N ILE A 120 6.56 2.85 -34.90
CA ILE A 120 6.46 3.80 -36.00
C ILE A 120 5.59 3.19 -37.11
N TYR A 121 4.67 3.98 -37.67
CA TYR A 121 3.84 3.60 -38.79
C TYR A 121 4.04 4.59 -39.97
N PRO A 122 4.56 4.14 -41.13
CA PRO A 122 4.85 5.04 -42.24
C PRO A 122 3.57 5.60 -42.89
N VAL A 123 3.54 6.90 -43.19
CA VAL A 123 2.44 7.58 -43.90
C VAL A 123 2.95 8.49 -45.01
N GLU A 124 2.10 8.74 -46.02
CA GLU A 124 2.49 9.49 -47.22
C GLU A 124 2.46 11.03 -47.06
N GLY A 125 1.84 11.55 -46.00
CA GLY A 125 1.69 12.99 -45.78
C GLY A 125 0.89 13.32 -44.51
N TYR A 126 0.35 14.54 -44.43
CA TYR A 126 -0.29 15.07 -43.22
C TYR A 126 -1.69 14.46 -42.98
N LEU A 127 -1.85 13.75 -41.86
CA LEU A 127 -3.12 13.10 -41.46
C LEU A 127 -4.12 14.09 -40.87
N SER A 128 -5.39 13.68 -40.81
CA SER A 128 -6.39 14.38 -39.98
C SER A 128 -6.00 14.30 -38.49
N ALA A 129 -6.30 15.34 -37.71
CA ALA A 129 -6.07 15.33 -36.26
C ALA A 129 -6.70 14.10 -35.59
N LYS A 130 -7.88 13.68 -36.05
CA LYS A 130 -8.57 12.49 -35.53
C LYS A 130 -7.76 11.21 -35.76
N ASP A 131 -7.27 10.99 -36.98
CA ASP A 131 -6.57 9.75 -37.34
C ASP A 131 -5.16 9.71 -36.74
N PHE A 132 -4.49 10.86 -36.69
CA PHE A 132 -3.19 11.00 -36.05
C PHE A 132 -3.26 10.68 -34.54
N LEU A 133 -4.16 11.36 -33.81
CA LEU A 133 -4.28 11.17 -32.35
C LEU A 133 -4.76 9.76 -32.00
N ALA A 134 -5.63 9.15 -32.80
CA ALA A 134 -6.06 7.77 -32.58
C ALA A 134 -4.89 6.77 -32.59
N GLY A 135 -3.86 6.99 -33.41
CA GLY A 135 -2.65 6.16 -33.42
C GLY A 135 -1.91 6.18 -32.08
N LEU A 136 -1.83 7.35 -31.43
CA LEU A 136 -1.13 7.51 -30.15
C LEU A 136 -1.75 6.65 -29.04
N ALA A 137 -3.07 6.38 -29.10
CA ALA A 137 -3.75 5.51 -28.13
C ALA A 137 -3.15 4.09 -28.09
N PHE A 138 -2.65 3.63 -29.23
CA PHE A 138 -2.02 2.31 -29.42
C PHE A 138 -0.49 2.35 -29.29
N ARG A 139 0.07 3.48 -28.84
CA ARG A 139 1.52 3.76 -28.90
C ARG A 139 2.08 3.65 -30.32
N VAL A 140 1.27 3.99 -31.33
CA VAL A 140 1.69 4.00 -32.72
C VAL A 140 1.82 5.44 -33.18
N PHE A 141 3.02 5.80 -33.64
CA PHE A 141 3.30 7.13 -34.16
C PHE A 141 3.38 7.11 -35.69
N HIS A 142 2.52 7.88 -36.34
CA HIS A 142 2.51 7.97 -37.80
C HIS A 142 3.65 8.89 -38.27
N THR A 143 4.49 8.41 -39.19
CA THR A 143 5.73 9.08 -39.59
C THR A 143 5.82 9.24 -41.11
N THR A 144 6.07 10.46 -41.58
CA THR A 144 6.32 10.72 -43.00
C THR A 144 7.69 10.19 -43.45
N GLN A 145 7.81 9.85 -44.74
CA GLN A 145 8.99 9.13 -45.27
C GLN A 145 9.89 9.99 -46.18
N TYR A 146 9.43 11.15 -46.62
CA TYR A 146 10.19 12.03 -47.51
C TYR A 146 11.16 12.91 -46.72
N VAL A 147 12.24 13.37 -47.37
CA VAL A 147 13.24 14.28 -46.79
C VAL A 147 12.97 15.72 -47.25
N ARG A 148 13.22 16.70 -46.38
CA ARG A 148 13.15 18.14 -46.68
C ARG A 148 14.03 18.53 -47.87
N HIS A 149 13.66 19.61 -48.54
CA HIS A 149 14.29 20.02 -49.79
C HIS A 149 15.74 20.54 -49.59
N PRO A 150 16.73 20.14 -50.42
CA PRO A 150 18.13 20.53 -50.22
C PRO A 150 18.42 22.04 -50.30
N SER A 151 17.54 22.83 -50.91
CA SER A 151 17.69 24.29 -50.97
C SER A 151 17.46 24.98 -49.63
N ASP A 152 16.78 24.33 -48.69
CA ASP A 152 16.55 24.83 -47.34
C ASP A 152 16.75 23.68 -46.33
N PRO A 153 18.01 23.28 -46.06
CA PRO A 153 18.29 22.11 -45.24
C PRO A 153 18.01 22.32 -43.75
N PHE A 154 17.75 23.56 -43.31
CA PHE A 154 17.59 23.93 -41.91
C PHE A 154 16.13 24.10 -41.45
N TYR A 155 15.18 24.07 -42.39
CA TYR A 155 13.75 24.22 -42.14
C TYR A 155 12.93 23.36 -43.10
N SER A 156 11.77 22.88 -42.64
CA SER A 156 10.78 22.23 -43.50
C SER A 156 9.39 22.75 -43.10
N PRO A 157 8.55 23.19 -44.06
CA PRO A 157 7.16 23.59 -43.76
C PRO A 157 6.26 22.44 -43.28
N GLU A 158 6.69 21.19 -43.47
CA GLU A 158 5.93 19.97 -43.18
C GLU A 158 6.84 18.99 -42.42
N PRO A 159 6.28 18.08 -41.61
CA PRO A 159 7.09 17.05 -40.97
C PRO A 159 7.68 16.13 -42.04
N ASP A 160 9.01 16.05 -42.08
CA ASP A 160 9.79 15.18 -42.95
C ASP A 160 10.46 14.07 -42.11
N VAL A 161 11.01 13.03 -42.72
CA VAL A 161 11.62 11.91 -41.98
C VAL A 161 12.75 12.35 -41.01
N CYS A 162 13.40 13.50 -41.28
CA CYS A 162 14.35 14.09 -40.33
C CYS A 162 13.65 14.62 -39.08
N HIS A 163 12.52 15.32 -39.22
CA HIS A 163 11.65 15.75 -38.12
C HIS A 163 11.20 14.58 -37.27
N GLU A 164 10.76 13.51 -37.90
CA GLU A 164 10.15 12.38 -37.21
C GLU A 164 11.21 11.57 -36.44
N LEU A 165 12.30 11.19 -37.12
CA LEU A 165 13.33 10.33 -36.53
C LEU A 165 14.25 11.05 -35.54
N LEU A 166 14.42 12.37 -35.67
CA LEU A 166 15.31 13.15 -34.78
C LEU A 166 14.52 13.95 -33.74
N GLY A 167 13.30 14.39 -34.04
CA GLY A 167 12.43 15.06 -33.10
C GLY A 167 11.66 14.06 -32.25
N HIS A 168 10.67 13.39 -32.84
CA HIS A 168 9.70 12.59 -32.08
C HIS A 168 10.21 11.25 -31.56
N VAL A 169 10.93 10.46 -32.38
CA VAL A 169 11.36 9.11 -31.99
C VAL A 169 12.20 9.09 -30.71
N PRO A 170 13.18 9.99 -30.51
CA PRO A 170 13.90 10.10 -29.24
C PRO A 170 13.00 10.49 -28.06
N MET A 171 11.93 11.25 -28.28
CA MET A 171 11.02 11.62 -27.19
C MET A 171 10.17 10.43 -26.74
N PHE A 172 9.75 9.56 -27.65
CA PHE A 172 9.07 8.33 -27.29
C PHE A 172 9.97 7.34 -26.56
N ALA A 173 11.28 7.56 -26.49
CA ALA A 173 12.13 6.82 -25.59
C ALA A 173 11.86 7.09 -24.12
N ASP A 174 11.36 8.28 -23.80
CA ASP A 174 11.06 8.72 -22.45
C ASP A 174 9.69 8.20 -21.97
N PRO A 175 9.62 7.48 -20.85
CA PRO A 175 8.37 6.91 -20.35
C PRO A 175 7.28 7.93 -20.06
N GLU A 176 7.63 9.11 -19.54
CA GLU A 176 6.65 10.14 -19.20
C GLU A 176 6.07 10.77 -20.46
N PHE A 177 6.93 11.05 -21.44
CA PHE A 177 6.49 11.60 -22.72
C PHE A 177 5.67 10.58 -23.55
N ALA A 178 6.06 9.31 -23.54
CA ALA A 178 5.29 8.23 -24.14
C ALA A 178 3.89 8.12 -23.48
N GLN A 179 3.83 8.22 -22.16
CA GLN A 179 2.57 8.20 -21.41
C GLN A 179 1.70 9.42 -21.74
N LEU A 180 2.26 10.62 -21.77
CA LEU A 180 1.58 11.85 -22.19
C LEU A 180 0.92 11.67 -23.56
N SER A 181 1.70 11.17 -24.52
CA SER A 181 1.25 10.97 -25.91
C SER A 181 0.12 9.95 -25.99
N GLN A 182 0.23 8.83 -25.26
CA GLN A 182 -0.82 7.83 -25.20
C GLN A 182 -2.10 8.34 -24.54
N GLU A 183 -2.00 9.17 -23.49
CA GLU A 183 -3.17 9.76 -22.83
C GLU A 183 -3.93 10.72 -23.72
N ILE A 184 -3.22 11.56 -24.48
CA ILE A 184 -3.83 12.41 -25.51
C ILE A 184 -4.54 11.53 -26.56
N GLY A 185 -3.89 10.45 -26.99
CA GLY A 185 -4.47 9.50 -27.93
C GLY A 185 -5.75 8.84 -27.43
N LEU A 186 -5.72 8.27 -26.22
CA LEU A 186 -6.91 7.72 -25.57
C LEU A 186 -7.99 8.78 -25.37
N ALA A 187 -7.59 10.04 -25.13
CA ALA A 187 -8.53 11.12 -24.95
C ALA A 187 -9.31 11.48 -26.22
N SER A 188 -8.70 11.27 -27.38
CA SER A 188 -9.28 11.52 -28.70
C SER A 188 -10.35 10.49 -29.12
N LEU A 189 -10.30 9.27 -28.57
CA LEU A 189 -11.20 8.19 -28.99
C LEU A 189 -12.64 8.51 -28.63
N GLY A 190 -13.52 8.56 -29.64
CA GLY A 190 -14.94 8.89 -29.45
C GLY A 190 -15.22 10.34 -29.03
N ALA A 191 -14.23 11.23 -29.09
CA ALA A 191 -14.38 12.65 -28.79
C ALA A 191 -15.06 13.43 -29.94
N SER A 192 -15.62 14.60 -29.62
CA SER A 192 -16.18 15.51 -30.63
C SER A 192 -15.08 16.11 -31.52
N GLU A 193 -15.43 16.60 -32.71
CA GLU A 193 -14.46 17.26 -33.60
C GLU A 193 -13.81 18.50 -32.96
N THR A 194 -14.57 19.26 -32.17
CA THR A 194 -14.06 20.39 -31.40
C THR A 194 -13.02 19.93 -30.37
N ASP A 195 -13.29 18.85 -29.64
CA ASP A 195 -12.36 18.32 -28.63
C ASP A 195 -11.12 17.70 -29.27
N ILE A 196 -11.26 17.04 -30.42
CA ILE A 196 -10.13 16.52 -31.21
C ILE A 196 -9.20 17.67 -31.62
N ASN A 197 -9.76 18.77 -32.12
CA ASN A 197 -8.97 19.94 -32.49
C ASN A 197 -8.28 20.59 -31.28
N ASN A 198 -8.96 20.64 -30.13
CA ASN A 198 -8.37 21.13 -28.88
C ASN A 198 -7.21 20.24 -28.41
N LEU A 199 -7.37 18.91 -28.46
CA LEU A 199 -6.30 17.95 -28.14
C LEU A 199 -5.13 18.08 -29.10
N ALA A 200 -5.39 18.27 -30.39
CA ALA A 200 -4.34 18.50 -31.39
C ALA A 200 -3.55 19.79 -31.12
N LYS A 201 -4.22 20.87 -30.69
CA LYS A 201 -3.54 22.11 -30.26
C LYS A 201 -2.67 21.89 -29.02
N ILE A 202 -3.15 21.14 -28.05
CA ILE A 202 -2.37 20.80 -26.85
C ILE A 202 -1.14 19.98 -27.25
N TYR A 203 -1.30 18.97 -28.11
CA TYR A 203 -0.18 18.19 -28.66
C TYR A 203 0.82 19.10 -29.40
N PHE A 204 0.34 20.02 -30.25
CA PHE A 204 1.18 20.96 -30.99
C PHE A 204 2.03 21.84 -30.06
N PHE A 205 1.46 22.48 -29.05
CA PHE A 205 2.23 23.34 -28.14
C PHE A 205 3.02 22.59 -27.05
N THR A 206 3.00 21.26 -27.07
CA THR A 206 3.78 20.41 -26.16
C THR A 206 4.76 19.53 -26.93
N ALA A 207 4.26 18.52 -27.63
CA ALA A 207 5.04 17.55 -28.38
C ALA A 207 5.78 18.15 -29.60
N GLU A 208 5.21 19.16 -30.27
CA GLU A 208 5.87 19.80 -31.43
C GLU A 208 6.75 20.98 -31.03
N PHE A 209 6.25 21.88 -30.18
CA PHE A 209 6.92 23.16 -29.86
C PHE A 209 7.09 23.44 -28.36
N GLY A 210 7.06 22.39 -27.53
CA GLY A 210 7.18 22.51 -26.08
C GLY A 210 8.59 22.88 -25.61
N VAL A 211 8.62 23.67 -24.53
CA VAL A 211 9.84 24.01 -23.78
C VAL A 211 9.62 23.75 -22.29
N ILE A 212 10.70 23.44 -21.58
CA ILE A 212 10.69 23.01 -20.18
C ILE A 212 11.74 23.78 -19.37
N VAL A 213 11.53 23.93 -18.07
CA VAL A 213 12.55 24.46 -17.15
C VAL A 213 13.37 23.30 -16.58
N GLU A 214 14.68 23.33 -16.78
CA GLU A 214 15.63 22.38 -16.20
C GLU A 214 16.87 23.15 -15.70
N ASP A 215 17.26 22.96 -14.44
CA ASP A 215 18.38 23.68 -13.79
C ASP A 215 18.31 25.21 -13.94
N ASP A 216 17.13 25.79 -13.73
CA ASP A 216 16.84 27.22 -13.91
C ASP A 216 17.07 27.75 -15.35
N GLN A 217 17.14 26.85 -16.35
CA GLN A 217 17.26 27.19 -17.77
C GLN A 217 16.06 26.69 -18.56
N ILE A 218 15.63 27.45 -19.57
CA ILE A 218 14.60 26.99 -20.52
C ILE A 218 15.28 26.13 -21.58
N LYS A 219 14.81 24.89 -21.75
CA LYS A 219 15.28 23.95 -22.77
C LYS A 219 14.13 23.53 -23.69
N ALA A 220 14.44 23.29 -24.96
CA ALA A 220 13.47 22.78 -25.92
C ALA A 220 13.36 21.26 -25.81
N TYR A 221 12.14 20.75 -25.90
CA TYR A 221 11.89 19.32 -26.03
C TYR A 221 10.98 18.98 -27.21
N GLY A 222 10.18 19.93 -27.71
CA GLY A 222 9.29 19.69 -28.84
C GLY A 222 10.01 19.33 -30.15
N ALA A 223 9.46 18.40 -30.91
CA ALA A 223 10.08 17.86 -32.12
C ALA A 223 10.36 18.90 -33.21
N GLY A 224 9.48 19.88 -33.41
CA GLY A 224 9.67 20.99 -34.35
C GLY A 224 10.83 21.90 -33.96
N LEU A 225 11.09 22.05 -32.66
CA LEU A 225 12.27 22.76 -32.16
C LEU A 225 13.54 21.92 -32.30
N LEU A 226 13.47 20.63 -31.99
CA LEU A 226 14.62 19.72 -32.03
C LEU A 226 15.07 19.41 -33.46
N SER A 227 14.18 19.49 -34.45
CA SER A 227 14.46 19.13 -35.84
C SER A 227 14.73 20.31 -36.78
N SER A 228 14.51 21.54 -36.33
CA SER A 228 14.78 22.77 -37.10
C SER A 228 15.75 23.71 -36.36
N ALA A 229 16.97 23.79 -36.86
CA ALA A 229 17.97 24.72 -36.34
C ALA A 229 17.54 26.20 -36.47
N ALA A 230 16.74 26.53 -37.50
CA ALA A 230 16.22 27.87 -37.70
C ALA A 230 15.15 28.23 -36.65
N GLU A 231 14.21 27.31 -36.39
CA GLU A 231 13.15 27.55 -35.40
C GLU A 231 13.70 27.56 -33.97
N LEU A 232 14.63 26.66 -33.64
CA LEU A 232 15.31 26.65 -32.35
C LEU A 232 16.02 27.99 -32.09
N LYS A 233 16.64 28.57 -33.11
CA LYS A 233 17.27 29.89 -33.02
C LYS A 233 16.23 31.01 -32.84
N ASN A 234 15.13 31.00 -33.59
CA ASN A 234 14.01 31.94 -33.41
C ASN A 234 13.44 31.90 -31.97
N THR A 235 13.40 30.72 -31.35
CA THR A 235 12.97 30.53 -29.95
C THR A 235 13.91 31.22 -28.96
N MET A 236 15.23 31.14 -29.19
CA MET A 236 16.26 31.65 -28.27
C MET A 236 16.54 33.15 -28.42
N GLU A 237 16.26 33.76 -29.57
CA GLU A 237 16.56 35.17 -29.84
C GLU A 237 15.52 36.16 -29.28
N GLN A 238 14.35 35.70 -28.84
CA GLN A 238 13.25 36.58 -28.40
C GLN A 238 12.58 36.14 -27.08
N ASN A 239 13.12 36.58 -25.94
CA ASN A 239 12.57 36.37 -24.58
C ASN A 239 11.09 36.79 -24.38
N LYS A 240 10.46 37.50 -25.34
CA LYS A 240 9.06 37.96 -25.28
C LYS A 240 8.03 36.94 -25.78
N LYS A 241 8.46 35.80 -26.34
CA LYS A 241 7.57 34.78 -26.89
C LYS A 241 7.23 33.66 -25.90
N PHE A 242 7.90 33.58 -24.75
CA PHE A 242 7.63 32.58 -23.72
C PHE A 242 6.39 32.94 -22.89
N LYS A 243 5.49 31.98 -22.72
CA LYS A 243 4.31 32.05 -21.86
C LYS A 243 4.33 30.88 -20.89
N THR A 244 3.75 31.04 -19.70
CA THR A 244 3.55 29.91 -18.78
C THR A 244 2.61 28.89 -19.43
N PHE A 245 2.92 27.60 -19.24
CA PHE A 245 2.04 26.52 -19.69
C PHE A 245 0.67 26.61 -19.00
N ASP A 246 -0.37 26.85 -19.79
CA ASP A 246 -1.77 26.85 -19.37
C ASP A 246 -2.63 26.43 -20.56
N VAL A 247 -3.41 25.35 -20.36
CA VAL A 247 -4.27 24.78 -21.40
C VAL A 247 -5.26 25.81 -21.92
N ASN A 248 -5.86 26.65 -21.07
CA ASN A 248 -6.87 27.61 -21.54
C ASN A 248 -6.28 28.65 -22.49
N THR A 249 -5.07 29.13 -22.16
CA THR A 249 -4.31 30.04 -23.03
C THR A 249 -3.87 29.36 -24.33
N ILE A 250 -3.48 28.08 -24.28
CA ILE A 250 -3.10 27.28 -25.46
C ILE A 250 -4.28 27.16 -26.43
N LEU A 251 -5.48 26.83 -25.94
CA LEU A 251 -6.66 26.64 -26.79
C LEU A 251 -7.05 27.90 -27.58
N GLN A 252 -6.74 29.08 -27.02
CA GLN A 252 -6.96 30.39 -27.65
C GLN A 252 -5.81 30.83 -28.58
N THR A 253 -4.72 30.08 -28.63
CA THR A 253 -3.56 30.40 -29.48
C THR A 253 -3.67 29.69 -30.82
N ASP A 254 -3.26 30.38 -31.89
CA ASP A 254 -3.25 29.86 -33.25
C ASP A 254 -1.97 29.06 -33.52
N CYS A 255 -2.10 27.89 -34.13
CA CYS A 255 -0.99 27.07 -34.59
C CYS A 255 -0.51 27.57 -35.95
N ILE A 256 0.76 27.97 -36.06
CA ILE A 256 1.33 28.44 -37.32
C ILE A 256 2.04 27.25 -37.98
N ILE A 257 1.58 26.79 -39.14
CA ILE A 257 2.17 25.60 -39.79
C ILE A 257 3.24 26.01 -40.82
N SER A 258 3.05 27.15 -41.49
CA SER A 258 3.86 27.57 -42.64
C SER A 258 5.06 28.46 -42.30
N ASP A 259 5.18 28.94 -41.06
CA ASP A 259 6.19 29.92 -40.62
C ASP A 259 6.53 29.69 -39.13
N TYR A 260 7.53 30.41 -38.63
CA TYR A 260 8.03 30.32 -37.26
C TYR A 260 6.97 30.66 -36.19
N GLN A 261 6.99 29.95 -35.06
CA GLN A 261 6.06 30.19 -33.97
C GLN A 261 6.27 31.57 -33.31
N ASN A 262 5.15 32.12 -32.84
CA ASN A 262 5.09 33.40 -32.13
C ASN A 262 4.89 33.25 -30.63
N ALA A 263 4.62 32.04 -30.13
CA ALA A 263 4.47 31.75 -28.72
C ALA A 263 4.98 30.35 -28.39
N TYR A 264 5.68 30.23 -27.26
CA TYR A 264 6.19 28.97 -26.72
C TYR A 264 5.74 28.83 -25.27
N PHE A 265 5.21 27.67 -24.90
CA PHE A 265 4.63 27.45 -23.57
C PHE A 265 5.63 26.69 -22.69
N VAL A 266 6.05 27.35 -21.62
CA VAL A 266 7.06 26.88 -20.68
C VAL A 266 6.39 26.03 -19.62
N SER A 267 6.70 24.73 -19.66
CA SER A 267 6.31 23.74 -18.65
C SER A 267 7.37 23.63 -17.55
N LEU A 268 6.95 23.26 -16.33
CA LEU A 268 7.88 23.02 -15.22
C LEU A 268 8.50 21.62 -15.31
N ASN A 269 7.71 20.63 -15.69
CA ASN A 269 8.12 19.26 -15.96
C ASN A 269 7.04 18.54 -16.79
N ILE A 270 7.35 17.36 -17.34
CA ILE A 270 6.41 16.59 -18.17
C ILE A 270 5.21 16.07 -17.35
N GLN A 271 5.40 15.73 -16.08
CA GLN A 271 4.31 15.31 -15.19
C GLN A 271 3.25 16.40 -14.99
N ASP A 272 3.66 17.65 -14.84
CA ASP A 272 2.77 18.81 -14.75
C ASP A 272 1.93 18.96 -16.03
N VAL A 273 2.53 18.74 -17.20
CA VAL A 273 1.82 18.72 -18.49
C VAL A 273 0.79 17.58 -18.52
N ILE A 274 1.17 16.36 -18.10
CA ILE A 274 0.26 15.21 -18.01
C ILE A 274 -0.94 15.53 -17.11
N GLN A 275 -0.72 16.12 -15.94
CA GLN A 275 -1.81 16.47 -15.02
C GLN A 275 -2.79 17.47 -15.64
N HIS A 276 -2.29 18.51 -16.29
CA HIS A 276 -3.14 19.49 -16.98
C HIS A 276 -3.90 18.87 -18.16
N VAL A 277 -3.27 17.97 -18.93
CA VAL A 277 -3.94 17.22 -20.00
C VAL A 277 -5.03 16.31 -19.45
N ARG A 278 -4.79 15.60 -18.33
CA ARG A 278 -5.81 14.78 -17.65
C ARG A 278 -6.99 15.62 -17.17
N LEU A 279 -6.73 16.78 -16.58
CA LEU A 279 -7.78 17.72 -16.15
C LEU A 279 -8.63 18.18 -17.34
N PHE A 280 -8.00 18.51 -18.47
CA PHE A 280 -8.72 18.84 -19.70
C PHE A 280 -9.49 17.64 -20.27
N ALA A 281 -8.88 16.45 -20.32
CA ALA A 281 -9.51 15.24 -20.85
C ALA A 281 -10.79 14.83 -20.09
N ARG A 282 -10.91 15.18 -18.79
CA ARG A 282 -12.13 15.00 -17.98
C ARG A 282 -13.29 15.90 -18.42
N THR A 283 -13.01 17.01 -19.11
CA THR A 283 -14.04 17.91 -19.65
C THR A 283 -14.62 17.41 -20.97
N ILE A 284 -13.95 16.46 -21.62
CA ILE A 284 -14.38 15.87 -22.89
C ILE A 284 -15.53 14.89 -22.63
N THR A 285 -16.72 15.22 -23.11
CA THR A 285 -17.85 14.28 -23.13
C THR A 285 -17.66 13.21 -24.19
N ARG A 286 -17.65 11.93 -23.78
CA ARG A 286 -17.57 10.78 -24.67
C ARG A 286 -18.81 9.93 -24.58
N SER A 287 -19.15 9.26 -25.68
CA SER A 287 -20.30 8.36 -25.74
C SER A 287 -20.09 7.04 -25.00
N LEU A 288 -18.84 6.61 -24.81
CA LEU A 288 -18.47 5.34 -24.17
C LEU A 288 -17.15 5.47 -23.38
N PRO A 289 -16.99 4.74 -22.26
CA PRO A 289 -15.72 4.63 -21.55
C PRO A 289 -14.79 3.59 -22.21
N PHE A 290 -13.50 3.91 -22.30
CA PHE A 290 -12.49 3.08 -22.96
C PHE A 290 -11.29 2.80 -22.06
N ARG A 291 -10.68 1.62 -22.21
CA ARG A 291 -9.36 1.27 -21.65
C ARG A 291 -8.50 0.64 -22.74
N TYR A 292 -7.20 0.93 -22.74
CA TYR A 292 -6.24 0.15 -23.53
C TYR A 292 -5.80 -1.08 -22.74
N ASN A 293 -5.97 -2.27 -23.30
CA ASN A 293 -5.45 -3.50 -22.74
C ASN A 293 -4.13 -3.85 -23.44
N ALA A 294 -3.02 -3.65 -22.73
CA ALA A 294 -1.68 -3.86 -23.28
C ALA A 294 -1.35 -5.34 -23.55
N PHE A 295 -2.01 -6.31 -22.88
CA PHE A 295 -1.73 -7.73 -23.09
C PHE A 295 -2.23 -8.26 -24.42
N ILE A 296 -3.34 -7.73 -24.90
CA ILE A 296 -3.96 -8.11 -26.17
C ILE A 296 -3.85 -7.01 -27.24
N GLU A 297 -3.30 -5.85 -26.87
CA GLU A 297 -3.11 -4.68 -27.73
C GLU A 297 -4.41 -4.14 -28.37
N GLU A 298 -5.52 -4.22 -27.64
CA GLU A 298 -6.84 -3.77 -28.08
C GLU A 298 -7.40 -2.66 -27.17
N VAL A 299 -8.25 -1.79 -27.73
CA VAL A 299 -9.06 -0.85 -26.94
C VAL A 299 -10.36 -1.54 -26.54
N GLU A 300 -10.53 -1.74 -25.24
CA GLU A 300 -11.72 -2.30 -24.64
C GLU A 300 -12.74 -1.20 -24.35
N VAL A 301 -13.96 -1.41 -24.82
CA VAL A 301 -15.11 -0.58 -24.45
C VAL A 301 -15.70 -1.15 -23.16
N LEU A 302 -15.68 -0.34 -22.09
CA LEU A 302 -16.22 -0.70 -20.78
C LEU A 302 -17.71 -0.35 -20.71
N ASP A 303 -18.48 -0.89 -21.65
CA ASP A 303 -19.91 -0.58 -21.86
C ASP A 303 -20.86 -1.26 -20.86
N ASN A 304 -20.33 -2.08 -19.96
CA ASN A 304 -21.10 -2.75 -18.91
C ASN A 304 -20.26 -3.04 -17.67
N VAL A 305 -20.94 -3.34 -16.57
CA VAL A 305 -20.36 -3.54 -15.24
C VAL A 305 -19.47 -4.79 -15.18
N GLU A 306 -19.80 -5.86 -15.92
CA GLU A 306 -19.01 -7.10 -15.95
C GLU A 306 -17.61 -6.87 -16.54
N LYS A 307 -17.52 -6.17 -17.68
CA LYS A 307 -16.23 -5.79 -18.28
C LYS A 307 -15.41 -4.87 -17.38
N LEU A 308 -16.07 -3.98 -16.64
CA LEU A 308 -15.40 -3.11 -15.68
C LEU A 308 -14.79 -3.90 -14.52
N PHE A 309 -15.54 -4.86 -13.95
CA PHE A 309 -15.03 -5.73 -12.89
C PHE A 309 -13.89 -6.62 -13.37
N GLN A 310 -14.00 -7.22 -14.56
CA GLN A 310 -12.93 -8.02 -15.14
C GLN A 310 -11.65 -7.18 -15.34
N ALA A 311 -11.79 -5.92 -15.78
CA ALA A 311 -10.69 -4.99 -15.89
C ALA A 311 -10.05 -4.66 -14.52
N ILE A 312 -10.86 -4.49 -13.48
CA ILE A 312 -10.40 -4.22 -12.10
C ILE A 312 -9.67 -5.45 -11.53
N ASP A 313 -10.20 -6.66 -11.70
CA ASP A 313 -9.60 -7.87 -11.17
C ASP A 313 -8.27 -8.20 -11.85
N ASN A 314 -8.16 -7.97 -13.17
CA ASN A 314 -6.87 -8.06 -13.87
C ASN A 314 -5.84 -7.08 -13.27
N LEU A 315 -6.25 -5.84 -12.96
CA LEU A 315 -5.37 -4.84 -12.34
C LEU A 315 -4.98 -5.24 -10.90
N LYS A 316 -5.91 -5.77 -10.10
CA LYS A 316 -5.60 -6.30 -8.76
C LYS A 316 -4.55 -7.40 -8.84
N HIS A 317 -4.65 -8.31 -9.82
CA HIS A 317 -3.68 -9.37 -10.01
C HIS A 317 -2.29 -8.83 -10.38
N GLU A 318 -2.21 -7.85 -11.29
CA GLU A 318 -0.95 -7.17 -11.62
C GLU A 318 -0.33 -6.46 -10.41
N ILE A 319 -1.13 -5.72 -9.64
CA ILE A 319 -0.68 -5.05 -8.42
C ILE A 319 -0.17 -6.08 -7.42
N THR A 320 -0.88 -7.19 -7.24
CA THR A 320 -0.48 -8.28 -6.35
C THR A 320 0.89 -8.87 -6.76
N CYS A 321 1.09 -9.12 -8.05
CA CYS A 321 2.40 -9.57 -8.56
C CYS A 321 3.51 -8.54 -8.33
N ILE A 322 3.24 -7.25 -8.54
CA ILE A 322 4.19 -6.17 -8.28
C ILE A 322 4.51 -6.07 -6.78
N ILE A 323 3.51 -6.24 -5.90
CA ILE A 323 3.69 -6.29 -4.46
C ILE A 323 4.62 -7.46 -4.11
N TYR A 324 4.39 -8.67 -4.61
CA TYR A 324 5.30 -9.80 -4.37
C TYR A 324 6.76 -9.50 -4.79
N VAL A 325 6.95 -8.89 -5.97
CA VAL A 325 8.28 -8.47 -6.44
C VAL A 325 8.86 -7.35 -5.58
N TYR A 326 8.04 -6.40 -5.14
CA TYR A 326 8.45 -5.31 -4.25
C TYR A 326 8.88 -5.84 -2.88
N HIS A 327 8.16 -6.80 -2.31
CA HIS A 327 8.57 -7.48 -1.07
C HIS A 327 9.89 -8.23 -1.26
N ALA A 328 10.07 -8.95 -2.38
CA ALA A 328 11.34 -9.60 -2.72
C ALA A 328 12.49 -8.59 -2.95
N TYR A 329 12.18 -7.42 -3.53
CA TYR A 329 13.14 -6.34 -3.77
C TYR A 329 13.51 -5.59 -2.49
N LEU A 330 12.57 -5.34 -1.59
CA LEU A 330 12.83 -4.81 -0.24
C LEU A 330 13.69 -5.78 0.56
N TYR A 331 13.45 -7.09 0.41
CA TYR A 331 14.33 -8.12 0.98
C TYR A 331 15.75 -8.05 0.38
N TYR A 332 15.89 -7.87 -0.93
CA TYR A 332 17.18 -7.74 -1.61
C TYR A 332 17.92 -6.43 -1.27
N ILE A 333 17.24 -5.28 -1.30
CA ILE A 333 17.78 -3.97 -0.91
C ILE A 333 18.08 -3.91 0.58
N GLY A 334 17.26 -4.51 1.44
CA GLY A 334 17.55 -4.66 2.85
C GLY A 334 18.90 -5.35 3.09
N ASN A 335 19.24 -6.33 2.25
CA ASN A 335 20.56 -6.95 2.23
C ASN A 335 21.65 -6.04 1.62
N VAL A 336 21.38 -5.32 0.53
CA VAL A 336 22.39 -4.47 -0.16
C VAL A 336 22.70 -3.16 0.56
N ILE A 337 21.72 -2.48 1.17
CA ILE A 337 21.95 -1.28 2.00
C ILE A 337 22.68 -1.65 3.29
N TYR A 338 22.38 -2.83 3.85
CA TYR A 338 23.15 -3.40 4.94
C TYR A 338 24.61 -3.65 4.50
N GLU A 339 24.82 -4.30 3.35
CA GLU A 339 26.15 -4.53 2.78
C GLU A 339 26.90 -3.22 2.42
N MET A 340 26.26 -2.22 1.83
CA MET A 340 26.91 -0.94 1.45
C MET A 340 27.21 -0.02 2.65
N SER A 341 26.39 -0.06 3.71
CA SER A 341 26.68 0.66 4.95
C SER A 341 27.88 0.07 5.71
N GLU A 342 28.10 -1.24 5.57
CA GLU A 342 29.24 -1.97 6.14
C GLU A 342 30.50 -1.92 5.24
N PHE A 343 30.34 -1.89 3.91
CA PHE A 343 31.46 -1.90 2.96
C PHE A 343 32.28 -0.60 3.00
N THR A 344 31.69 0.51 3.46
CA THR A 344 32.39 1.79 3.57
C THR A 344 33.15 1.95 4.91
N LYS A 345 33.03 0.99 5.84
CA LYS A 345 33.69 1.05 7.17
C LYS A 345 34.71 -0.04 7.46
N LEU A 346 34.78 -1.12 6.69
CA LEU A 346 35.72 -2.21 6.98
C LEU A 346 36.52 -2.63 5.74
N ASN A 347 37.76 -2.17 5.67
CA ASN A 347 38.79 -2.86 4.89
C ASN A 347 39.97 -3.26 5.80
N ALA A 348 40.30 -4.55 5.72
CA ALA A 348 41.59 -5.22 5.93
C ALA A 348 42.06 -5.79 7.29
N ASN A 349 41.50 -5.50 8.48
CA ASN A 349 42.14 -5.99 9.75
C ASN A 349 41.31 -6.87 10.71
N TYR A 350 40.06 -7.24 10.40
CA TYR A 350 39.16 -7.76 11.45
C TYR A 350 39.27 -9.26 11.79
N ARG A 351 39.93 -10.08 10.97
CA ARG A 351 39.98 -11.54 11.21
C ARG A 351 41.05 -11.99 12.22
N SER A 352 41.95 -11.11 12.66
CA SER A 352 43.04 -11.49 13.59
C SER A 352 42.79 -11.16 15.06
N GLY A 353 41.71 -10.45 15.41
CA GLY A 353 41.47 -9.98 16.79
C GLY A 353 40.55 -10.86 17.65
N ILE A 354 39.76 -11.76 17.05
CA ILE A 354 38.71 -12.45 17.82
C ILE A 354 39.26 -13.55 18.74
N ASP A 355 40.37 -14.21 18.40
CA ASP A 355 40.98 -15.23 19.28
C ASP A 355 41.49 -14.65 20.61
N GLU A 356 41.64 -13.33 20.76
CA GLU A 356 42.11 -12.66 21.99
C GLU A 356 41.01 -12.30 23.02
N PHE A 357 39.72 -12.31 22.66
CA PHE A 357 38.67 -11.89 23.61
C PHE A 357 38.22 -13.03 24.54
N ALA A 358 38.80 -13.14 25.73
CA ALA A 358 38.25 -14.03 26.76
C ALA A 358 37.06 -13.35 27.43
N ILE A 359 35.82 -13.74 27.09
CA ILE A 359 34.64 -13.38 27.88
C ILE A 359 34.36 -14.46 28.93
N LYS A 360 33.89 -14.04 30.10
CA LYS A 360 33.54 -14.93 31.22
C LYS A 360 32.28 -14.43 31.91
N PHE A 361 31.60 -15.35 32.59
CA PHE A 361 30.65 -14.99 33.64
C PHE A 361 31.37 -14.17 34.72
N ASN A 362 30.74 -13.08 35.18
CA ASN A 362 31.36 -12.21 36.17
C ASN A 362 31.27 -12.81 37.57
N GLU A 363 32.41 -13.21 38.13
CA GLU A 363 32.54 -13.92 39.41
C GLU A 363 31.92 -13.15 40.59
N LYS A 364 31.74 -11.82 40.48
CA LYS A 364 31.03 -11.01 41.50
C LYS A 364 29.62 -11.52 41.79
N TYR A 365 29.01 -12.27 40.87
CA TYR A 365 27.67 -12.83 41.01
C TYR A 365 27.62 -14.23 41.63
N GLU A 366 28.75 -14.91 41.83
CA GLU A 366 28.78 -16.29 42.37
C GLU A 366 28.17 -16.43 43.78
N ASN A 367 28.16 -15.33 44.53
CA ASN A 367 27.68 -15.24 45.92
C ASN A 367 26.30 -14.58 46.04
N VAL A 368 25.67 -14.20 44.93
CA VAL A 368 24.28 -13.71 44.95
C VAL A 368 23.36 -14.87 45.35
N ASN A 369 22.40 -14.59 46.24
CA ASN A 369 21.45 -15.59 46.71
C ASN A 369 20.01 -15.13 46.44
N PHE A 370 19.31 -15.88 45.59
CA PHE A 370 17.92 -15.65 45.21
C PHE A 370 16.97 -16.69 45.85
N GLN A 371 17.43 -17.48 46.82
CA GLN A 371 16.58 -18.41 47.59
C GLN A 371 15.85 -17.70 48.76
N GLY A 372 16.35 -16.53 49.20
CA GLY A 372 15.71 -15.66 50.19
C GLY A 372 14.89 -14.53 49.56
N PRO A 373 14.53 -13.46 50.31
CA PRO A 373 13.84 -12.33 49.73
C PRO A 373 14.65 -11.69 48.60
N TRP A 374 14.05 -11.49 47.42
CA TRP A 374 14.72 -10.82 46.29
C TRP A 374 14.74 -9.31 46.53
N LEU A 375 15.39 -8.88 47.62
CA LEU A 375 15.50 -7.49 48.04
C LEU A 375 16.97 -7.13 48.15
N SER A 376 17.55 -6.75 47.01
CA SER A 376 18.90 -6.19 46.97
C SER A 376 18.94 -5.11 45.90
N THR A 377 19.29 -3.90 46.30
CA THR A 377 19.59 -2.80 45.38
C THR A 377 20.96 -2.28 45.73
N ASN A 378 21.95 -2.62 44.92
CA ASN A 378 23.25 -1.97 44.91
C ASN A 378 23.55 -1.50 43.47
N GLU A 379 24.74 -0.97 43.22
CA GLU A 379 25.10 -0.44 41.90
C GLU A 379 25.10 -1.52 40.81
N ASP A 380 25.34 -2.79 41.18
CA ASP A 380 25.46 -3.91 40.25
C ASP A 380 24.16 -4.72 40.07
N VAL A 381 23.36 -4.86 41.13
CA VAL A 381 22.17 -5.72 41.18
C VAL A 381 20.96 -4.92 41.63
N THR A 382 19.88 -5.01 40.86
CA THR A 382 18.56 -4.57 41.27
C THR A 382 17.62 -5.77 41.24
N ALA A 383 17.19 -6.25 42.41
CA ALA A 383 16.25 -7.36 42.55
C ALA A 383 15.00 -6.90 43.31
N PHE A 384 13.84 -7.42 42.91
CA PHE A 384 12.55 -7.16 43.54
C PHE A 384 11.65 -8.39 43.45
N GLU A 385 10.69 -8.49 44.38
CA GLU A 385 9.70 -9.58 44.45
C GLU A 385 8.35 -9.22 43.83
N LYS A 386 8.07 -7.94 43.65
CA LYS A 386 6.83 -7.43 43.08
C LYS A 386 7.14 -6.73 41.75
N PRO A 387 6.35 -6.93 40.69
CA PRO A 387 5.12 -7.74 40.65
C PRO A 387 5.38 -9.26 40.72
N PHE A 388 6.60 -9.69 40.39
CA PHE A 388 7.11 -11.05 40.57
C PHE A 388 8.62 -10.99 40.77
N LYS A 389 9.24 -12.12 41.15
CA LYS A 389 10.68 -12.25 41.37
C LYS A 389 11.46 -11.96 40.09
N CYS A 390 12.18 -10.85 40.08
CA CYS A 390 13.00 -10.41 38.95
C CYS A 390 14.30 -9.77 39.44
N ALA A 391 15.38 -10.00 38.71
CA ALA A 391 16.70 -9.44 38.98
C ALA A 391 17.32 -8.85 37.71
N ILE A 392 17.93 -7.68 37.86
CA ILE A 392 18.64 -6.92 36.83
C ILE A 392 20.10 -6.82 37.26
N LEU A 393 21.00 -7.32 36.43
CA LEU A 393 22.42 -7.52 36.73
C LEU A 393 23.25 -6.72 35.71
N ARG A 394 24.00 -5.73 36.18
CA ARG A 394 24.80 -4.82 35.33
C ARG A 394 26.24 -5.29 35.18
N ASN A 395 26.81 -5.18 33.99
CA ASN A 395 28.13 -5.73 33.70
C ASN A 395 28.16 -7.25 33.93
N PHE A 396 27.17 -7.96 33.38
CA PHE A 396 26.96 -9.40 33.59
C PHE A 396 28.14 -10.26 33.12
N LEU A 397 28.72 -9.91 31.97
CA LEU A 397 29.92 -10.52 31.41
C LEU A 397 31.15 -9.67 31.72
N THR A 398 32.29 -10.32 31.87
CA THR A 398 33.60 -9.67 32.04
C THR A 398 34.58 -10.17 30.98
N GLY A 399 35.55 -9.34 30.58
CA GLY A 399 36.53 -9.65 29.55
C GLY A 399 37.51 -8.52 29.30
N SER A 400 38.52 -8.78 28.46
CA SER A 400 39.61 -7.84 28.16
C SER A 400 39.14 -6.56 27.44
N ASN A 401 38.11 -6.64 26.59
CA ASN A 401 37.50 -5.48 25.93
C ASN A 401 36.02 -5.77 25.58
N MET A 402 35.11 -5.44 26.50
CA MET A 402 33.68 -5.75 26.34
C MET A 402 33.00 -4.89 25.26
N ASN A 403 33.39 -3.63 25.10
CA ASN A 403 32.78 -2.74 24.10
C ASN A 403 33.04 -3.27 22.68
N GLU A 404 34.27 -3.70 22.41
CA GLU A 404 34.64 -4.30 21.12
C GLU A 404 33.95 -5.65 20.91
N TYR A 405 33.87 -6.48 21.95
CA TYR A 405 33.15 -7.75 21.89
C TYR A 405 31.68 -7.55 21.50
N PHE A 406 30.97 -6.62 22.13
CA PHE A 406 29.56 -6.35 21.79
C PHE A 406 29.40 -5.68 20.43
N HIS A 407 30.36 -4.87 19.98
CA HIS A 407 30.38 -4.37 18.60
C HIS A 407 30.44 -5.51 17.59
N ILE A 408 31.37 -6.45 17.77
CA ILE A 408 31.51 -7.64 16.92
C ILE A 408 30.28 -8.54 17.00
N LEU A 409 29.74 -8.76 18.21
CA LEU A 409 28.53 -9.59 18.39
C LEU A 409 27.33 -9.02 17.63
N ARG A 410 27.08 -7.70 17.69
CA ARG A 410 25.99 -7.08 16.92
C ARG A 410 26.14 -7.34 15.42
N LYS A 411 27.36 -7.20 14.91
CA LYS A 411 27.67 -7.46 13.50
C LYS A 411 27.44 -8.92 13.13
N GLU A 412 27.97 -9.86 13.91
CA GLU A 412 27.75 -11.30 13.66
C GLU A 412 26.26 -11.69 13.70
N ILE A 413 25.48 -11.10 14.63
CA ILE A 413 24.03 -11.31 14.69
C ILE A 413 23.34 -10.80 13.44
N LEU A 414 23.67 -9.61 12.96
CA LEU A 414 23.07 -9.07 11.73
C LEU A 414 23.53 -9.84 10.48
N ASP A 415 24.79 -10.26 10.42
CA ASP A 415 25.36 -11.08 9.34
C ASP A 415 24.73 -12.48 9.27
N SER A 416 24.17 -12.97 10.39
CA SER A 416 23.38 -14.21 10.42
C SER A 416 22.01 -14.10 9.72
N LYS A 417 21.64 -12.88 9.28
CA LYS A 417 20.37 -12.54 8.62
C LYS A 417 19.13 -12.91 9.45
N PRO A 418 18.90 -12.22 10.59
CA PRO A 418 17.70 -12.41 11.38
C PRO A 418 16.43 -12.24 10.53
N VAL A 419 15.45 -13.12 10.71
CA VAL A 419 14.19 -13.13 9.96
C VAL A 419 13.15 -12.29 10.71
N LEU A 420 12.42 -11.43 10.00
CA LEU A 420 11.30 -10.69 10.58
C LEU A 420 10.20 -11.68 10.97
N LYS A 421 9.84 -11.68 12.25
CA LYS A 421 8.70 -12.40 12.80
C LYS A 421 7.63 -11.39 13.19
N GLU A 422 6.43 -11.61 12.68
CA GLU A 422 5.28 -10.73 12.93
C GLU A 422 4.02 -11.57 13.14
N LYS A 423 3.38 -11.40 14.29
CA LYS A 423 2.11 -12.04 14.69
C LYS A 423 1.25 -11.02 15.45
N ASP A 424 0.12 -11.44 16.00
CA ASP A 424 -0.71 -10.61 16.88
C ASP A 424 0.10 -10.06 18.07
N LEU A 425 0.88 -10.94 18.72
CA LEU A 425 1.61 -10.62 19.95
C LEU A 425 2.87 -9.78 19.72
N PHE A 426 3.52 -9.86 18.56
CA PHE A 426 4.85 -9.28 18.36
C PHE A 426 5.19 -8.89 16.93
N LYS A 427 6.21 -8.03 16.82
CA LYS A 427 6.91 -7.68 15.58
C LYS A 427 8.38 -7.43 15.89
N PHE A 428 9.29 -8.31 15.49
CA PHE A 428 10.75 -8.15 15.67
C PHE A 428 11.52 -9.07 14.73
N TYR A 429 12.83 -8.86 14.57
CA TYR A 429 13.70 -9.79 13.85
C TYR A 429 14.32 -10.80 14.79
N GLN A 430 14.36 -12.07 14.42
CA GLN A 430 14.96 -13.14 15.23
C GLN A 430 15.96 -13.97 14.44
N THR A 431 17.07 -14.34 15.08
CA THR A 431 17.97 -15.36 14.54
C THR A 431 17.35 -16.75 14.66
N LYS A 432 17.95 -17.72 13.97
CA LYS A 432 17.82 -19.14 14.37
C LYS A 432 18.31 -19.32 15.81
N ASP A 433 17.92 -20.42 16.44
CA ASP A 433 18.46 -20.80 17.75
C ASP A 433 19.99 -20.88 17.68
N PHE A 434 20.66 -20.48 18.76
CA PHE A 434 22.12 -20.39 18.83
C PHE A 434 22.78 -21.77 18.67
N SER A 435 22.09 -22.87 18.90
CA SER A 435 22.55 -24.21 18.55
C SER A 435 22.86 -24.36 17.06
N ALA A 436 22.15 -23.64 16.18
CA ALA A 436 22.32 -23.64 14.73
C ALA A 436 23.25 -22.51 14.22
N LEU A 437 23.70 -21.61 15.10
CA LEU A 437 24.64 -20.54 14.75
C LEU A 437 26.06 -20.93 15.16
N SER A 438 27.02 -20.60 14.30
CA SER A 438 28.44 -20.88 14.51
C SER A 438 29.27 -19.69 14.02
N SER A 439 29.39 -18.66 14.86
CA SER A 439 30.29 -17.53 14.66
C SER A 439 31.12 -17.27 15.92
N PRO A 440 32.34 -16.71 15.80
CA PRO A 440 33.28 -16.64 16.92
C PRO A 440 32.76 -15.96 18.19
N ALA A 441 32.08 -14.80 18.09
CA ALA A 441 31.52 -14.14 19.28
C ALA A 441 30.32 -14.90 19.86
N VAL A 442 29.50 -15.50 18.99
CA VAL A 442 28.36 -16.35 19.39
C VAL A 442 28.84 -17.60 20.13
N GLU A 443 29.85 -18.32 19.64
CA GLU A 443 30.39 -19.53 20.28
C GLU A 443 30.93 -19.25 21.68
N LYS A 444 31.60 -18.10 21.87
CA LYS A 444 32.02 -17.67 23.21
C LYS A 444 30.85 -17.43 24.14
N LEU A 445 29.78 -16.82 23.64
CA LEU A 445 28.58 -16.59 24.44
C LEU A 445 27.87 -17.89 24.80
N LYS A 446 27.77 -18.82 23.83
CA LYS A 446 27.27 -20.18 24.04
C LYS A 446 28.05 -20.87 25.16
N SER A 447 29.39 -20.79 25.15
CA SER A 447 30.21 -21.40 26.20
C SER A 447 29.90 -20.90 27.61
N VAL A 448 29.41 -19.66 27.75
CA VAL A 448 29.03 -19.06 29.03
C VAL A 448 27.61 -19.44 29.43
N PHE A 449 26.65 -19.36 28.50
CA PHE A 449 25.23 -19.62 28.78
C PHE A 449 24.88 -21.12 28.89
N TYR A 450 25.50 -21.99 28.09
CA TYR A 450 25.32 -23.44 28.22
C TYR A 450 26.12 -24.05 29.37
N GLY A 451 27.11 -23.33 29.91
CA GLY A 451 27.96 -23.77 31.01
C GLY A 451 27.71 -23.02 32.33
N PRO A 452 28.60 -22.10 32.73
CA PRO A 452 28.62 -21.52 34.09
C PRO A 452 27.33 -20.79 34.47
N VAL A 453 26.64 -20.14 33.54
CA VAL A 453 25.40 -19.40 33.85
C VAL A 453 24.24 -20.33 34.23
N LYS A 454 24.15 -21.51 33.59
CA LYS A 454 23.13 -22.51 33.92
C LYS A 454 23.32 -23.05 35.33
N GLU A 455 24.55 -23.46 35.66
CA GLU A 455 24.91 -23.96 36.98
C GLU A 455 24.68 -22.89 38.05
N TRP A 456 25.03 -21.65 37.72
CA TRP A 456 24.77 -20.50 38.57
C TRP A 456 23.28 -20.31 38.83
N PHE A 457 22.42 -20.28 37.81
CA PHE A 457 20.97 -20.12 37.99
C PHE A 457 20.36 -21.20 38.88
N SER A 458 20.72 -22.47 38.66
CA SER A 458 20.27 -23.59 39.50
C SER A 458 20.66 -23.39 40.98
N LYS A 459 21.92 -22.97 41.22
CA LYS A 459 22.44 -22.67 42.57
C LYS A 459 21.71 -21.49 43.22
N VAL A 460 21.61 -20.34 42.54
CA VAL A 460 21.13 -19.10 43.16
C VAL A 460 19.63 -19.08 43.35
N THR A 461 18.85 -19.72 42.47
CA THR A 461 17.38 -19.77 42.58
C THR A 461 16.91 -20.98 43.41
N GLY A 462 17.71 -22.04 43.49
CA GLY A 462 17.30 -23.31 44.07
C GLY A 462 16.34 -24.11 43.18
N ILE A 463 16.12 -23.68 41.94
CA ILE A 463 15.25 -24.37 40.97
C ILE A 463 16.08 -25.43 40.23
N PRO A 464 15.65 -26.71 40.20
CA PRO A 464 16.32 -27.73 39.41
C PRO A 464 16.07 -27.48 37.92
N LEU A 465 17.14 -27.26 37.17
CA LEU A 465 17.12 -27.03 35.72
C LEU A 465 17.65 -28.25 34.96
N ASP A 466 17.05 -28.57 33.82
CA ASP A 466 17.48 -29.64 32.91
C ASP A 466 18.46 -29.12 31.82
N ASP A 467 18.87 -29.98 30.88
CA ASP A 467 19.88 -29.64 29.86
C ASP A 467 19.37 -28.77 28.71
N ARG A 468 18.06 -28.54 28.61
CA ARG A 468 17.47 -27.73 27.55
C ARG A 468 17.65 -26.25 27.84
N VAL A 469 18.37 -25.57 26.95
CA VAL A 469 18.53 -24.12 26.93
C VAL A 469 18.16 -23.65 25.54
N ALA A 470 17.13 -22.82 25.45
CA ALA A 470 16.75 -22.15 24.21
C ALA A 470 17.37 -20.75 24.23
N LEU A 471 18.06 -20.37 23.15
CA LEU A 471 18.81 -19.12 23.09
C LEU A 471 18.74 -18.53 21.69
N ALA A 472 18.14 -17.35 21.56
CA ALA A 472 18.07 -16.64 20.29
C ALA A 472 18.35 -15.15 20.48
N ALA A 473 18.91 -14.52 19.45
CA ALA A 473 19.04 -13.08 19.41
C ALA A 473 17.80 -12.48 18.75
N GLN A 474 17.33 -11.39 19.34
CA GLN A 474 16.29 -10.54 18.80
C GLN A 474 16.84 -9.16 18.51
N VAL A 475 16.41 -8.62 17.38
CA VAL A 475 16.73 -7.26 16.93
C VAL A 475 15.41 -6.52 16.71
N TYR A 476 15.23 -5.42 17.44
CA TYR A 476 14.06 -4.57 17.30
C TYR A 476 14.48 -3.26 16.62
N SER A 477 13.78 -2.93 15.53
CA SER A 477 13.89 -1.66 14.81
C SER A 477 12.64 -0.80 15.06
N HIS A 478 12.58 0.42 14.52
CA HIS A 478 11.41 1.29 14.63
C HIS A 478 10.08 0.57 14.37
N GLY A 479 9.08 0.80 15.23
CA GLY A 479 7.75 0.17 15.15
C GLY A 479 7.71 -1.30 15.60
N ASN A 480 8.85 -1.91 15.99
CA ASN A 480 8.89 -3.27 16.54
C ASN A 480 8.50 -3.27 18.02
N TYR A 481 7.88 -4.35 18.48
CA TYR A 481 7.35 -4.51 19.84
C TYR A 481 7.15 -6.01 20.18
N LEU A 482 6.93 -6.30 21.47
CA LEU A 482 6.44 -7.58 21.98
C LEU A 482 5.45 -7.27 23.09
N LEU A 483 4.17 -7.63 22.91
CA LEU A 483 3.08 -7.23 23.81
C LEU A 483 3.03 -8.11 25.07
N CYS A 484 2.05 -7.83 25.93
CA CYS A 484 1.94 -8.44 27.26
C CYS A 484 1.74 -9.97 27.19
N HIS A 485 2.69 -10.72 27.77
CA HIS A 485 2.70 -12.18 27.88
C HIS A 485 3.44 -12.63 29.15
N ASP A 486 3.38 -13.91 29.50
CA ASP A 486 3.91 -14.45 30.77
C ASP A 486 4.99 -15.53 30.64
N ASP A 487 5.38 -15.88 29.40
CA ASP A 487 6.38 -16.92 29.06
C ASP A 487 6.06 -18.36 29.48
N ARG A 488 4.82 -18.65 29.90
CA ARG A 488 4.41 -20.00 30.34
C ARG A 488 4.23 -20.95 29.17
N VAL A 489 5.34 -21.57 28.76
CA VAL A 489 5.38 -22.60 27.71
C VAL A 489 6.26 -23.77 28.18
N GLY A 490 5.82 -25.01 27.89
CA GLY A 490 6.50 -26.30 28.09
C GLY A 490 7.80 -26.31 28.90
N GLY A 491 7.72 -26.54 30.21
CA GLY A 491 8.89 -26.74 31.09
C GLY A 491 9.80 -25.52 31.31
N ARG A 492 9.51 -24.33 30.76
CA ARG A 492 10.28 -23.11 31.03
C ARG A 492 10.20 -22.73 32.51
N ARG A 493 11.35 -22.41 33.12
CA ARG A 493 11.44 -22.08 34.55
C ARG A 493 12.07 -20.73 34.84
N ILE A 494 13.10 -20.36 34.07
CA ILE A 494 13.78 -19.08 34.22
C ILE A 494 13.91 -18.44 32.85
N ALA A 495 13.28 -17.29 32.69
CA ALA A 495 13.47 -16.43 31.52
C ALA A 495 14.64 -15.48 31.78
N PHE A 496 15.41 -15.19 30.73
CA PHE A 496 16.49 -14.21 30.81
C PHE A 496 16.64 -13.43 29.50
N ILE A 497 17.09 -12.19 29.64
CA ILE A 497 17.26 -11.23 28.56
C ILE A 497 18.59 -10.50 28.79
N LEU A 498 19.62 -10.87 28.02
CA LEU A 498 20.89 -10.15 27.98
C LEU A 498 20.80 -9.03 26.96
N ASN A 499 20.73 -7.79 27.43
CA ASN A 499 20.79 -6.62 26.57
C ASN A 499 22.25 -6.33 26.21
N PHE A 500 22.47 -6.12 24.92
CA PHE A 500 23.73 -5.61 24.36
C PHE A 500 23.41 -4.49 23.38
N THR A 501 22.44 -3.65 23.74
CA THR A 501 22.09 -2.43 23.02
C THR A 501 23.09 -1.34 23.37
N GLU A 502 23.40 -0.42 22.45
CA GLU A 502 24.35 0.66 22.72
C GLU A 502 23.92 1.50 23.94
N ASN A 503 24.89 1.95 24.74
CA ASN A 503 24.62 2.75 25.96
C ASN A 503 24.06 4.16 25.68
N SER A 504 23.88 4.52 24.40
CA SER A 504 23.22 5.75 23.95
C SER A 504 21.68 5.66 23.97
N TRP A 505 21.13 4.52 24.39
CA TRP A 505 19.68 4.29 24.45
C TRP A 505 19.02 5.02 25.62
N THR A 506 17.89 5.66 25.34
CA THR A 506 17.13 6.44 26.32
C THR A 506 15.68 5.93 26.42
N PRO A 507 14.93 6.27 27.48
CA PRO A 507 13.51 5.93 27.55
C PRO A 507 12.67 6.42 26.36
N ASP A 508 13.04 7.57 25.78
CA ASP A 508 12.34 8.15 24.63
C ASP A 508 12.54 7.33 23.35
N ASP A 509 13.61 6.54 23.25
CA ASP A 509 13.84 5.61 22.13
C ASP A 509 12.87 4.41 22.16
N GLY A 510 12.15 4.18 23.28
CA GLY A 510 11.27 3.04 23.46
C GLY A 510 12.02 1.74 23.76
N GLY A 511 11.46 0.57 23.40
CA GLY A 511 12.12 -0.73 23.60
C GLY A 511 12.33 -1.13 25.06
N LEU A 512 11.55 -0.57 25.97
CA LEU A 512 11.65 -0.82 27.40
C LEU A 512 11.11 -2.22 27.71
N LEU A 513 11.82 -2.97 28.54
CA LEU A 513 11.23 -4.14 29.16
C LEU A 513 10.34 -3.67 30.32
N GLU A 514 9.04 -3.85 30.17
CA GLU A 514 8.02 -3.41 31.12
C GLU A 514 7.46 -4.62 31.86
N LEU A 515 7.50 -4.58 33.19
CA LEU A 515 6.99 -5.65 34.07
C LEU A 515 5.67 -5.20 34.68
N LEU A 516 4.63 -6.01 34.54
CA LEU A 516 3.26 -5.61 34.85
C LEU A 516 2.81 -6.13 36.21
N GLU A 517 2.14 -5.27 36.97
CA GLU A 517 1.45 -5.63 38.21
C GLU A 517 0.01 -6.05 37.90
N CYS A 518 -0.40 -7.16 38.50
CA CYS A 518 -1.75 -7.66 38.38
C CYS A 518 -2.60 -7.14 39.56
N GLU A 519 -3.80 -6.61 39.29
CA GLU A 519 -4.71 -6.12 40.36
C GLU A 519 -5.33 -7.29 41.18
N THR A 520 -5.53 -8.42 40.51
CA THR A 520 -5.81 -9.75 41.09
C THR A 520 -4.82 -10.74 40.47
N GLU A 521 -4.72 -11.99 40.92
CA GLU A 521 -3.62 -12.91 40.52
C GLU A 521 -3.45 -13.16 39.00
N GLN A 522 -4.32 -12.66 38.13
CA GLN A 522 -4.42 -13.04 36.70
C GLN A 522 -4.59 -11.89 35.69
N TYR A 523 -4.73 -10.64 36.14
CA TYR A 523 -5.08 -9.53 35.24
C TYR A 523 -4.03 -8.40 35.26
N PRO A 524 -3.02 -8.45 34.37
CA PRO A 524 -2.08 -7.35 34.20
C PRO A 524 -2.79 -6.11 33.64
N MET A 525 -2.76 -5.04 34.41
CA MET A 525 -3.43 -3.77 34.06
C MET A 525 -2.47 -2.59 34.03
N LYS A 526 -1.29 -2.71 34.67
CA LYS A 526 -0.41 -1.58 34.88
C LYS A 526 1.07 -1.98 34.88
N VAL A 527 1.88 -1.22 34.14
CA VAL A 527 3.34 -1.30 34.20
C VAL A 527 3.83 -0.83 35.57
N LYS A 528 4.59 -1.68 36.26
CA LYS A 528 5.14 -1.42 37.59
C LYS A 528 6.62 -1.07 37.58
N HIS A 529 7.39 -1.80 36.78
CA HIS A 529 8.82 -1.60 36.61
C HIS A 529 9.16 -1.52 35.13
N THR A 530 10.14 -0.69 34.79
CA THR A 530 10.66 -0.56 33.43
C THR A 530 12.18 -0.68 33.45
N VAL A 531 12.72 -1.38 32.46
CA VAL A 531 14.17 -1.56 32.28
C VAL A 531 14.55 -1.01 30.92
N VAL A 532 15.39 0.04 30.92
CA VAL A 532 15.97 0.60 29.71
C VAL A 532 17.03 -0.37 29.19
N PRO A 533 16.99 -0.79 27.91
CA PRO A 533 18.00 -1.68 27.37
C PRO A 533 19.35 -0.97 27.34
N SER A 534 20.37 -1.64 27.85
CA SER A 534 21.74 -1.11 27.94
C SER A 534 22.73 -2.23 27.71
N GLU A 535 23.95 -1.89 27.33
CA GLU A 535 24.97 -2.89 27.05
C GLU A 535 25.34 -3.67 28.31
N ASN A 536 25.49 -4.99 28.18
CA ASN A 536 25.93 -5.90 29.25
C ASN A 536 25.01 -5.95 30.47
N VAL A 537 23.69 -5.78 30.28
CA VAL A 537 22.69 -5.88 31.35
C VAL A 537 21.84 -7.13 31.16
N LEU A 538 21.93 -8.07 32.10
CA LEU A 538 21.07 -9.25 32.14
C LEU A 538 19.86 -8.97 33.03
N THR A 539 18.66 -9.14 32.48
CA THR A 539 17.42 -9.24 33.28
C THR A 539 16.96 -10.68 33.31
N CYS A 540 16.54 -11.18 34.46
CA CYS A 540 16.05 -12.55 34.62
C CYS A 540 14.93 -12.64 35.65
N PHE A 541 14.02 -13.58 35.46
CA PHE A 541 12.88 -13.80 36.34
C PHE A 541 12.39 -15.25 36.28
N GLU A 542 11.72 -15.67 37.34
CA GLU A 542 11.04 -16.98 37.39
C GLU A 542 9.77 -16.93 36.54
N VAL A 543 9.56 -17.97 35.72
CA VAL A 543 8.35 -18.12 34.91
C VAL A 543 7.23 -18.64 35.80
N VAL A 544 6.24 -17.78 36.08
CA VAL A 544 5.12 -18.04 37.00
C VAL A 544 3.82 -17.46 36.43
N LEU A 545 2.67 -17.78 37.04
CA LEU A 545 1.35 -17.28 36.59
C LEU A 545 1.27 -15.73 36.49
N GLN A 546 2.10 -15.02 37.24
CA GLN A 546 2.09 -13.56 37.34
C GLN A 546 3.25 -12.88 36.59
N SER A 547 4.11 -13.62 35.86
CA SER A 547 5.29 -13.07 35.18
C SER A 547 4.99 -12.27 33.92
N PHE A 548 3.91 -11.46 33.95
CA PHE A 548 3.49 -10.65 32.82
C PHE A 548 4.48 -9.53 32.52
N HIS A 549 4.95 -9.49 31.29
CA HIS A 549 5.89 -8.51 30.81
C HIS A 549 5.69 -8.21 29.32
N GLN A 550 6.27 -7.11 28.85
CA GLN A 550 6.26 -6.71 27.45
C GLN A 550 7.52 -5.93 27.08
N VAL A 551 7.82 -5.83 25.79
CA VAL A 551 8.80 -4.89 25.23
C VAL A 551 8.05 -3.78 24.53
N SER A 552 8.11 -2.57 25.09
CA SER A 552 7.44 -1.39 24.53
C SER A 552 7.95 -1.11 23.11
N GLU A 553 7.11 -0.53 22.26
CA GLU A 553 7.48 -0.16 20.90
C GLU A 553 8.78 0.65 20.79
N ILE A 554 9.60 0.36 19.78
CA ILE A 554 10.78 1.15 19.43
C ILE A 554 10.36 2.43 18.69
N ARG A 555 10.64 3.58 19.30
CA ARG A 555 10.36 4.92 18.72
C ARG A 555 11.52 5.48 17.91
N SER A 556 12.73 5.00 18.17
CA SER A 556 13.92 5.46 17.47
C SER A 556 13.88 5.06 15.99
N LYS A 557 13.96 6.03 15.09
CA LYS A 557 13.95 5.79 13.63
C LYS A 557 15.27 5.26 13.08
N THR A 558 16.37 5.40 13.84
CA THR A 558 17.73 5.10 13.38
C THR A 558 18.45 4.05 14.22
N LYS A 559 18.12 3.93 15.52
CA LYS A 559 18.77 2.98 16.43
C LYS A 559 18.07 1.61 16.37
N LYS A 560 18.82 0.56 16.70
CA LYS A 560 18.31 -0.81 16.85
C LYS A 560 18.58 -1.34 18.26
N ARG A 561 17.58 -1.98 18.87
CA ARG A 561 17.71 -2.67 20.16
C ARG A 561 18.14 -4.11 19.91
N PHE A 562 19.19 -4.53 20.61
CA PHE A 562 19.74 -5.87 20.53
C PHE A 562 19.64 -6.56 21.89
N SER A 563 19.05 -7.75 21.90
CA SER A 563 18.97 -8.60 23.08
C SER A 563 19.10 -10.07 22.71
N ILE A 564 19.72 -10.84 23.60
CA ILE A 564 19.63 -12.29 23.58
C ILE A 564 18.62 -12.68 24.63
N GLN A 565 17.64 -13.45 24.20
CA GLN A 565 16.62 -13.98 25.08
C GLN A 565 16.68 -15.50 25.09
N GLY A 566 16.23 -16.07 26.20
CA GLY A 566 16.19 -17.50 26.33
C GLY A 566 15.52 -17.96 27.60
N TRP A 567 15.38 -19.28 27.68
CA TRP A 567 14.81 -19.96 28.83
C TRP A 567 15.68 -21.13 29.25
N TYR A 568 15.85 -21.26 30.57
CA TYR A 568 16.25 -22.52 31.18
C TYR A 568 15.01 -23.32 31.56
N HIS A 569 15.02 -24.61 31.23
CA HIS A 569 13.89 -25.52 31.45
C HIS A 569 14.10 -26.38 32.70
N GLY A 570 13.01 -26.94 33.22
CA GLY A 570 13.01 -27.89 34.33
C GLY A 570 11.66 -28.60 34.42
N SER A 571 11.33 -29.11 35.60
CA SER A 571 10.03 -29.76 35.83
C SER A 571 8.88 -28.79 35.60
N GLU A 572 7.87 -29.24 34.85
CA GLU A 572 6.64 -28.49 34.60
C GLU A 572 5.91 -28.17 35.91
N ILE A 573 5.37 -26.97 35.98
CA ILE A 573 4.54 -26.52 37.10
C ILE A 573 3.09 -26.70 36.65
N GLU A 574 2.35 -27.57 37.32
CA GLU A 574 0.90 -27.66 37.14
C GLU A 574 0.23 -26.44 37.77
N TYR A 575 -0.52 -25.70 36.96
CA TYR A 575 -1.39 -24.64 37.43
C TYR A 575 -2.83 -25.16 37.52
N PRO A 576 -3.61 -24.80 38.54
CA PRO A 576 -4.98 -25.28 38.67
C PRO A 576 -5.83 -24.88 37.46
N MET A 577 -6.48 -25.85 36.81
CA MET A 577 -7.34 -25.68 35.62
C MET A 577 -8.53 -24.69 35.80
N ASN A 578 -8.81 -24.23 37.03
CA ASN A 578 -9.95 -23.38 37.36
C ASN A 578 -9.61 -21.87 37.34
N LEU A 579 -8.81 -21.42 36.38
CA LEU A 579 -8.75 -19.99 36.05
C LEU A 579 -9.90 -19.74 35.07
N ARG A 580 -11.14 -19.75 35.59
CA ARG A 580 -12.29 -19.34 34.77
C ARG A 580 -11.94 -17.99 34.17
N SER A 581 -11.85 -17.96 32.84
CA SER A 581 -12.11 -16.77 32.04
C SER A 581 -13.14 -15.94 32.81
N LEU A 582 -12.90 -14.63 32.95
CA LEU A 582 -14.04 -13.73 33.02
C LEU A 582 -14.76 -13.98 31.70
N SER A 583 -15.60 -15.02 31.70
CA SER A 583 -16.59 -15.29 30.69
C SER A 583 -17.12 -13.92 30.42
N SER A 584 -16.91 -13.48 29.17
CA SER A 584 -17.51 -12.29 28.59
C SER A 584 -18.71 -11.94 29.45
N LEU A 585 -18.62 -10.83 30.20
CA LEU A 585 -19.78 -10.21 30.84
C LEU A 585 -20.86 -10.37 29.79
N HIS A 586 -21.76 -11.35 29.94
CA HIS A 586 -22.53 -11.85 28.80
C HIS A 586 -23.28 -10.62 28.34
N GLN A 587 -22.81 -10.01 27.25
CA GLN A 587 -23.46 -8.82 26.75
C GLN A 587 -24.81 -9.37 26.34
N SER A 588 -25.84 -8.85 27.01
CA SER A 588 -27.22 -9.22 26.71
C SER A 588 -27.38 -9.07 25.21
N ILE A 589 -27.83 -10.13 24.55
CA ILE A 589 -28.21 -10.06 23.16
C ILE A 589 -29.36 -9.05 23.10
N ASP A 590 -29.16 -7.96 22.36
CA ASP A 590 -30.19 -6.96 22.16
C ASP A 590 -31.17 -7.51 21.11
N GLU A 591 -32.46 -7.48 21.44
CA GLU A 591 -33.51 -7.82 20.48
C GLU A 591 -33.60 -6.75 19.37
N PRO A 592 -33.88 -7.14 18.11
CA PRO A 592 -34.03 -6.20 17.02
C PRO A 592 -35.15 -5.18 17.25
N ILE A 593 -34.85 -3.90 17.08
CA ILE A 593 -35.84 -2.82 17.29
C ILE A 593 -36.64 -2.50 16.02
N ASP A 594 -37.88 -2.01 16.19
CA ASP A 594 -38.70 -1.55 15.07
C ASP A 594 -38.23 -0.18 14.56
N MET A 595 -38.20 -0.03 13.24
CA MET A 595 -37.90 1.23 12.55
C MET A 595 -38.71 1.30 11.25
N HIS A 596 -38.98 2.51 10.73
CA HIS A 596 -39.85 2.67 9.56
C HIS A 596 -39.12 2.23 8.29
N ASP A 597 -39.77 1.42 7.43
CA ASP A 597 -39.13 0.82 6.24
C ASP A 597 -38.51 1.86 5.27
N ALA A 598 -39.03 3.09 5.25
CA ALA A 598 -38.48 4.19 4.45
C ALA A 598 -37.07 4.66 4.89
N ASP A 599 -36.63 4.32 6.10
CA ASP A 599 -35.39 4.80 6.69
C ASP A 599 -34.14 4.11 6.13
N LEU A 600 -34.26 2.91 5.54
CA LEU A 600 -33.11 2.23 4.90
C LEU A 600 -32.44 3.12 3.84
N LYS A 601 -33.28 3.77 3.02
CA LYS A 601 -32.85 4.71 1.97
C LYS A 601 -32.27 6.00 2.54
N ASN A 602 -32.46 6.31 3.81
CA ASN A 602 -31.92 7.50 4.45
C ASN A 602 -30.47 7.29 4.91
N PHE A 603 -30.06 6.05 5.18
CA PHE A 603 -28.73 5.74 5.71
C PHE A 603 -27.79 5.16 4.65
N ILE A 604 -28.23 4.15 3.89
CA ILE A 604 -27.36 3.40 2.97
C ILE A 604 -27.23 4.11 1.62
N ASN A 605 -26.05 4.01 1.02
CA ASN A 605 -25.79 4.39 -0.36
C ASN A 605 -26.72 3.64 -1.33
N SER A 606 -27.34 4.38 -2.27
CA SER A 606 -28.35 3.83 -3.18
C SER A 606 -27.83 2.70 -4.07
N ALA A 607 -26.52 2.63 -4.33
CA ALA A 607 -25.93 1.53 -5.10
C ALA A 607 -26.16 0.17 -4.43
N TYR A 608 -26.14 0.11 -3.10
CA TYR A 608 -26.35 -1.11 -2.32
C TYR A 608 -27.82 -1.44 -2.06
N LEU A 609 -28.74 -0.68 -2.66
CA LEU A 609 -30.19 -0.92 -2.62
C LEU A 609 -30.72 -1.42 -3.96
N ASP A 610 -29.86 -1.52 -4.97
CA ASP A 610 -30.20 -2.08 -6.26
C ASP A 610 -30.25 -3.61 -6.19
N LYS A 611 -31.30 -4.21 -6.76
CA LYS A 611 -31.54 -5.66 -6.66
C LYS A 611 -30.51 -6.50 -7.40
N GLU A 612 -29.99 -6.03 -8.52
CA GLU A 612 -28.97 -6.76 -9.28
C GLU A 612 -27.65 -6.75 -8.50
N VAL A 613 -27.31 -5.60 -7.88
CA VAL A 613 -26.13 -5.47 -7.01
C VAL A 613 -26.25 -6.35 -5.78
N ILE A 614 -27.40 -6.36 -5.09
CA ILE A 614 -27.64 -7.22 -3.93
C ILE A 614 -27.49 -8.70 -4.31
N SER A 615 -28.08 -9.14 -5.42
CA SER A 615 -27.96 -10.52 -5.89
C SER A 615 -26.51 -10.91 -6.20
N TRP A 616 -25.72 -9.99 -6.75
CA TRP A 616 -24.30 -10.22 -7.02
C TRP A 616 -23.46 -10.27 -5.73
N LEU A 617 -23.72 -9.37 -4.79
CA LEU A 617 -23.04 -9.35 -3.48
C LEU A 617 -23.34 -10.62 -2.68
N ASN A 618 -24.59 -11.09 -2.71
CA ASN A 618 -25.01 -12.35 -2.11
C ASN A 618 -24.20 -13.53 -2.66
N GLY A 619 -24.14 -13.70 -3.99
CA GLY A 619 -23.35 -14.78 -4.61
C GLY A 619 -21.84 -14.63 -4.44
N THR A 620 -21.33 -13.43 -4.13
CA THR A 620 -19.93 -13.21 -3.75
C THR A 620 -19.69 -13.63 -2.31
N PHE A 621 -20.60 -13.25 -1.40
CA PHE A 621 -20.53 -13.64 0.01
C PHE A 621 -20.60 -15.13 0.21
N GLU A 622 -21.48 -15.81 -0.52
CA GLU A 622 -21.64 -17.27 -0.45
C GLU A 622 -20.32 -18.01 -0.75
N LYS A 623 -19.49 -17.44 -1.64
CA LYS A 623 -18.19 -18.02 -2.03
C LYS A 623 -17.09 -17.70 -1.04
N GLU A 624 -17.02 -16.45 -0.58
CA GLU A 624 -15.86 -15.92 0.16
C GLU A 624 -16.10 -15.86 1.68
N SER A 625 -17.35 -15.95 2.14
CA SER A 625 -17.79 -15.72 3.53
C SER A 625 -17.33 -14.39 4.13
N LYS A 626 -16.85 -13.47 3.28
CA LYS A 626 -16.41 -12.11 3.60
C LYS A 626 -16.73 -11.19 2.42
N MET A 627 -17.08 -9.94 2.72
CA MET A 627 -17.05 -8.86 1.74
C MET A 627 -16.72 -7.50 2.36
N ASP A 628 -16.23 -6.58 1.53
CA ASP A 628 -15.92 -5.20 1.88
C ASP A 628 -16.77 -4.25 1.03
N LEU A 629 -17.57 -3.40 1.67
CA LEU A 629 -18.51 -2.47 1.04
C LEU A 629 -18.07 -1.03 1.28
N MET A 630 -17.47 -0.44 0.25
CA MET A 630 -16.92 0.92 0.24
C MET A 630 -18.03 1.98 0.14
N ASN A 631 -17.90 3.07 0.87
CA ASN A 631 -18.91 4.15 0.90
C ASN A 631 -20.31 3.62 1.24
N PHE A 632 -20.39 2.76 2.27
CA PHE A 632 -21.62 2.05 2.64
C PHE A 632 -22.73 3.01 3.08
N PHE A 633 -22.43 3.91 4.03
CA PHE A 633 -23.35 4.99 4.34
C PHE A 633 -23.26 6.08 3.30
N LYS A 634 -24.35 6.84 3.16
CA LYS A 634 -24.31 8.09 2.41
C LYS A 634 -23.31 9.07 3.03
N ASP A 635 -22.66 9.86 2.18
CA ASP A 635 -21.62 10.80 2.60
C ASP A 635 -22.12 11.81 3.63
N ASP A 636 -23.38 12.26 3.55
CA ASP A 636 -23.96 13.19 4.51
C ASP A 636 -24.12 12.57 5.90
N VAL A 637 -24.51 11.29 5.97
CA VAL A 637 -24.59 10.50 7.20
C VAL A 637 -23.18 10.24 7.76
N TYR A 638 -22.25 9.77 6.94
CA TYR A 638 -20.85 9.52 7.33
C TYR A 638 -20.21 10.78 7.93
N ASN A 639 -20.26 11.88 7.19
CA ASN A 639 -19.65 13.15 7.59
C ASN A 639 -20.33 13.76 8.82
N ALA A 640 -21.63 13.50 9.03
CA ALA A 640 -22.32 13.91 10.25
C ALA A 640 -21.89 13.07 11.46
N MET A 641 -21.79 11.74 11.33
CA MET A 641 -21.25 10.88 12.40
C MET A 641 -19.84 11.30 12.79
N TYR A 642 -18.94 11.45 11.80
CA TYR A 642 -17.56 11.83 12.03
C TYR A 642 -17.45 13.16 12.79
N ARG A 643 -18.19 14.19 12.33
CA ARG A 643 -18.24 15.50 13.01
C ARG A 643 -18.78 15.40 14.43
N GLU A 644 -19.88 14.67 14.65
CA GLU A 644 -20.48 14.52 15.97
C GLU A 644 -19.51 13.86 16.95
N ILE A 645 -18.79 12.82 16.53
CA ILE A 645 -17.85 12.11 17.42
C ILE A 645 -16.62 12.96 17.71
N CYS A 646 -16.06 13.65 16.71
CA CYS A 646 -14.89 14.50 16.90
C CYS A 646 -15.21 15.77 17.73
N SER A 647 -16.44 16.27 17.68
CA SER A 647 -16.83 17.53 18.34
C SER A 647 -17.34 17.35 19.76
N ASN A 648 -17.71 16.13 20.16
CA ASN A 648 -18.30 15.85 21.47
C ASN A 648 -17.31 15.13 22.40
N SER A 649 -17.44 15.38 23.71
CA SER A 649 -16.71 14.64 24.73
C SER A 649 -17.38 13.30 25.02
N ILE A 650 -16.97 12.27 24.29
CA ILE A 650 -17.47 10.90 24.47
C ILE A 650 -16.76 10.23 25.65
N LEU A 651 -17.52 9.57 26.52
CA LEU A 651 -16.97 8.78 27.63
C LEU A 651 -16.52 7.41 27.15
N TRP A 652 -15.21 7.19 27.23
CA TRP A 652 -14.53 5.96 26.81
C TRP A 652 -13.97 5.22 28.03
N LYS A 653 -14.18 3.91 28.09
CA LYS A 653 -13.60 3.02 29.11
C LYS A 653 -12.52 2.15 28.49
N ILE A 654 -11.38 2.01 29.17
CA ILE A 654 -10.33 1.06 28.76
C ILE A 654 -10.88 -0.37 28.90
N TYR A 655 -10.74 -1.16 27.84
CA TYR A 655 -11.05 -2.57 27.82
C TYR A 655 -9.75 -3.38 27.76
N GLY A 656 -9.56 -4.18 28.81
CA GLY A 656 -8.46 -5.10 28.98
C GLY A 656 -8.96 -6.52 29.29
N PRO A 657 -8.12 -7.39 29.87
CA PRO A 657 -6.79 -7.14 30.40
C PRO A 657 -5.70 -7.17 29.31
N MET A 658 -4.51 -6.61 29.59
CA MET A 658 -3.48 -6.33 28.57
C MET A 658 -2.98 -7.56 27.82
N GLN A 659 -2.96 -8.74 28.43
CA GLN A 659 -2.58 -10.00 27.76
C GLN A 659 -3.60 -10.52 26.75
N LYS A 660 -4.76 -9.85 26.62
CA LYS A 660 -5.82 -10.19 25.64
C LYS A 660 -6.11 -9.01 24.71
N ARG A 661 -6.17 -7.80 25.27
CA ARG A 661 -6.53 -6.59 24.53
C ARG A 661 -6.19 -5.32 25.29
N LEU A 662 -6.04 -4.24 24.55
CA LEU A 662 -5.97 -2.89 25.08
C LEU A 662 -6.57 -1.95 24.06
N TYR A 663 -7.81 -1.52 24.28
CA TYR A 663 -8.46 -0.49 23.47
C TYR A 663 -9.57 0.18 24.29
N TYR A 664 -10.29 1.12 23.69
CA TYR A 664 -11.34 1.87 24.37
C TYR A 664 -12.72 1.45 23.86
N VAL A 665 -13.68 1.27 24.76
CA VAL A 665 -15.08 1.00 24.44
C VAL A 665 -15.95 2.14 24.95
N ALA A 666 -16.91 2.59 24.15
CA ALA A 666 -17.85 3.63 24.56
C ALA A 666 -18.77 3.13 25.70
N GLU A 667 -19.01 3.95 26.72
CA GLU A 667 -19.94 3.57 27.79
C GLU A 667 -21.41 3.49 27.30
N LYS A 668 -22.25 2.77 28.04
CA LYS A 668 -23.70 2.69 27.74
C LYS A 668 -24.30 4.10 27.74
N ASN A 669 -24.94 4.47 26.63
CA ASN A 669 -25.51 5.81 26.35
C ASN A 669 -24.49 6.94 26.12
N ALA A 670 -23.21 6.63 25.85
CA ALA A 670 -22.22 7.65 25.48
C ALA A 670 -22.62 8.46 24.23
N PHE A 671 -23.41 7.85 23.34
CA PHE A 671 -24.00 8.49 22.17
C PHE A 671 -25.51 8.66 22.35
N ASN A 672 -25.93 9.76 22.97
CA ASN A 672 -27.34 10.09 23.14
C ASN A 672 -27.84 11.06 22.06
N ALA A 673 -29.16 11.15 21.90
CA ALA A 673 -29.78 11.96 20.86
C ALA A 673 -29.59 13.48 21.03
N GLU A 674 -29.21 13.96 22.21
CA GLU A 674 -28.98 15.39 22.46
C GLU A 674 -27.57 15.80 21.98
N SER A 675 -26.55 14.99 22.26
CA SER A 675 -25.16 15.29 21.90
C SER A 675 -24.75 14.73 20.53
N CYS A 676 -25.22 13.53 20.18
CA CYS A 676 -24.82 12.81 18.97
C CYS A 676 -26.08 12.26 18.24
N PRO A 677 -26.95 13.14 17.72
CA PRO A 677 -28.23 12.75 17.13
C PRO A 677 -28.08 11.81 15.92
N THR A 678 -27.08 12.02 15.06
CA THR A 678 -26.84 11.14 13.89
C THR A 678 -26.28 9.81 14.33
N VAL A 679 -25.27 9.80 15.22
CA VAL A 679 -24.67 8.55 15.72
C VAL A 679 -25.70 7.70 16.46
N SER A 680 -26.54 8.32 17.30
CA SER A 680 -27.62 7.63 18.04
C SER A 680 -28.64 6.99 17.09
N LYS A 681 -28.98 7.67 15.99
CA LYS A 681 -29.84 7.13 14.93
C LYS A 681 -29.17 5.98 14.18
N VAL A 682 -27.89 6.08 13.84
CA VAL A 682 -27.16 5.01 13.16
C VAL A 682 -27.03 3.78 14.05
N ILE A 683 -26.76 3.94 15.35
CA ILE A 683 -26.78 2.84 16.32
C ILE A 683 -28.15 2.15 16.32
N SER A 684 -29.23 2.93 16.35
CA SER A 684 -30.60 2.39 16.29
C SER A 684 -30.87 1.66 14.97
N PHE A 685 -30.42 2.23 13.85
CA PHE A 685 -30.52 1.62 12.52
C PHE A 685 -29.81 0.26 12.45
N LEU A 686 -28.56 0.18 12.91
CA LEU A 686 -27.78 -1.06 12.91
C LEU A 686 -28.40 -2.15 13.79
N LYS A 687 -29.19 -1.79 14.80
CA LYS A 687 -29.95 -2.73 15.65
C LYS A 687 -31.37 -3.01 15.17
N SER A 688 -31.81 -2.41 14.06
CA SER A 688 -33.20 -2.48 13.63
C SER A 688 -33.52 -3.77 12.87
N LYS A 689 -34.77 -4.24 12.95
CA LYS A 689 -35.29 -5.34 12.11
C LYS A 689 -35.05 -5.10 10.61
N LEU A 690 -35.02 -3.83 10.19
CA LEU A 690 -34.75 -3.43 8.82
C LEU A 690 -33.32 -3.77 8.40
N MET A 691 -32.32 -3.52 9.25
CA MET A 691 -30.93 -3.89 8.98
C MET A 691 -30.74 -5.41 8.99
N PHE A 692 -31.36 -6.13 9.93
CA PHE A 692 -31.32 -7.60 9.97
C PHE A 692 -31.84 -8.21 8.66
N ASN A 693 -33.02 -7.78 8.22
CA ASN A 693 -33.61 -8.26 6.96
C ASN A 693 -32.78 -7.88 5.74
N TYR A 694 -32.20 -6.69 5.73
CA TYR A 694 -31.31 -6.25 4.65
C TYR A 694 -30.03 -7.08 4.60
N LEU A 695 -29.39 -7.35 5.74
CA LEU A 695 -28.21 -8.22 5.80
C LEU A 695 -28.54 -9.66 5.41
N ALA A 696 -29.71 -10.19 5.81
CA ALA A 696 -30.16 -11.51 5.39
C ALA A 696 -30.28 -11.60 3.85
N GLU A 697 -30.88 -10.61 3.19
CA GLU A 697 -30.96 -10.54 1.73
C GLU A 697 -29.56 -10.41 1.08
N LEU A 698 -28.72 -9.55 1.65
CA LEU A 698 -27.38 -9.25 1.15
C LEU A 698 -26.40 -10.43 1.26
N THR A 699 -26.54 -11.25 2.30
CA THR A 699 -25.61 -12.36 2.62
C THR A 699 -26.17 -13.74 2.30
N GLY A 700 -27.50 -13.88 2.16
CA GLY A 700 -28.17 -15.17 1.98
C GLY A 700 -28.41 -15.93 3.28
N LEU A 701 -28.16 -15.32 4.44
CA LEU A 701 -28.37 -15.92 5.76
C LEU A 701 -29.83 -15.80 6.19
N ASP A 702 -30.67 -16.74 5.75
CA ASP A 702 -32.12 -16.72 6.00
C ASP A 702 -32.49 -16.70 7.49
N ASN A 703 -31.70 -17.35 8.36
CA ASN A 703 -31.99 -17.40 9.81
C ASN A 703 -31.71 -16.07 10.53
N LEU A 704 -31.14 -15.08 9.83
CA LEU A 704 -30.99 -13.71 10.32
C LEU A 704 -32.26 -12.88 10.10
N ALA A 705 -33.15 -13.29 9.19
CA ALA A 705 -34.35 -12.54 8.85
C ALA A 705 -35.37 -12.53 10.00
N VAL A 706 -35.91 -11.36 10.31
CA VAL A 706 -36.98 -11.14 11.29
C VAL A 706 -38.33 -11.17 10.58
N ASN A 707 -39.02 -12.31 10.66
CA ASN A 707 -40.34 -12.50 10.03
C ASN A 707 -41.41 -11.56 10.60
N LYS A 708 -42.15 -10.86 9.71
CA LYS A 708 -43.28 -9.96 10.10
C LYS A 708 -44.60 -10.71 10.40
N ASP A 709 -44.76 -11.99 10.05
CA ASP A 709 -46.09 -12.64 9.96
C ASP A 709 -46.31 -13.98 10.71
N VAL A 710 -45.42 -14.42 11.62
CA VAL A 710 -45.66 -15.68 12.37
C VAL A 710 -46.31 -15.39 13.73
N TYR A 711 -47.64 -15.25 13.73
CA TYR A 711 -48.42 -15.59 14.92
C TYR A 711 -48.44 -17.12 15.04
N TYR A 712 -48.07 -17.67 16.20
CA TYR A 712 -47.95 -19.09 16.53
C TYR A 712 -46.65 -19.78 16.12
N LEU A 713 -45.61 -19.64 16.94
CA LEU A 713 -44.98 -20.75 17.67
C LEU A 713 -43.91 -20.18 18.60
N ASP A 714 -43.94 -20.64 19.85
CA ASP A 714 -43.02 -20.30 20.93
C ASP A 714 -41.64 -20.91 20.61
N LEU A 715 -40.85 -20.25 19.75
CA LEU A 715 -39.45 -20.58 19.51
C LEU A 715 -38.61 -19.71 20.45
N SER A 716 -38.22 -20.30 21.58
CA SER A 716 -37.32 -19.69 22.57
C SER A 716 -35.88 -19.60 22.05
N GLY A 717 -35.66 -18.82 20.99
CA GLY A 717 -34.38 -18.64 20.31
C GLY A 717 -34.43 -17.61 19.18
N GLY A 718 -34.87 -16.38 19.49
CA GLY A 718 -34.93 -15.28 18.50
C GLY A 718 -33.54 -14.77 18.06
N CYS A 719 -33.46 -14.19 16.86
CA CYS A 719 -32.30 -13.46 16.36
C CYS A 719 -32.04 -12.19 17.19
N GLY A 720 -30.79 -11.75 17.27
CA GLY A 720 -30.41 -10.51 17.96
C GLY A 720 -28.96 -10.11 17.68
N CYS A 721 -28.47 -9.05 18.32
CA CYS A 721 -27.08 -8.63 18.11
C CYS A 721 -26.37 -8.19 19.40
N LYS A 722 -25.04 -8.25 19.35
CA LYS A 722 -24.12 -7.67 20.33
C LYS A 722 -23.39 -6.52 19.63
N GLN A 723 -23.26 -5.37 20.29
CA GLN A 723 -22.58 -4.20 19.72
C GLN A 723 -21.48 -3.70 20.65
N GLU A 724 -20.33 -3.43 20.05
CA GLU A 724 -19.23 -2.73 20.68
C GLU A 724 -18.78 -1.57 19.78
N ILE A 725 -18.77 -0.36 20.32
CA ILE A 725 -18.20 0.81 19.63
C ILE A 725 -16.81 1.02 20.20
N ARG A 726 -15.80 0.79 19.37
CA ARG A 726 -14.41 0.71 19.79
C ARG A 726 -13.64 1.90 19.27
N LYS A 727 -12.67 2.35 20.05
CA LYS A 727 -11.71 3.39 19.68
C LYS A 727 -10.30 2.83 19.84
N PHE A 728 -9.54 2.92 18.76
CA PHE A 728 -8.17 2.47 18.67
C PHE A 728 -7.27 3.65 18.34
N GLY A 729 -6.32 3.94 19.22
CA GLY A 729 -5.28 4.93 19.01
C GLY A 729 -3.91 4.37 19.39
N SER A 730 -2.94 5.25 19.56
CA SER A 730 -1.57 4.91 19.97
C SER A 730 -1.52 3.81 21.04
N GLY A 731 -0.87 2.69 20.70
CA GLY A 731 -0.65 1.55 21.60
C GLY A 731 -1.82 0.56 21.75
N CYS A 732 -2.94 0.75 21.04
CA CYS A 732 -4.10 -0.13 21.14
C CYS A 732 -3.93 -1.42 20.31
N TYR A 733 -4.50 -2.53 20.76
CA TYR A 733 -4.46 -3.85 20.09
C TYR A 733 -5.52 -4.80 20.64
N SER A 734 -5.73 -5.92 19.94
CA SER A 734 -6.24 -7.14 20.54
C SER A 734 -5.40 -8.35 20.10
N LEU A 735 -5.45 -9.43 20.87
CA LEU A 735 -4.71 -10.67 20.63
C LEU A 735 -5.69 -11.82 20.41
N ILE A 736 -5.19 -12.93 19.87
CA ILE A 736 -5.97 -14.17 19.80
C ILE A 736 -6.20 -14.70 21.22
N ASP A 737 -7.46 -14.94 21.56
CA ASP A 737 -7.87 -15.46 22.86
C ASP A 737 -8.41 -16.88 22.73
N ALA A 738 -7.60 -17.87 23.14
CA ALA A 738 -7.96 -19.28 23.09
C ALA A 738 -9.21 -19.60 23.95
N ASP A 739 -9.46 -18.83 25.02
CA ASP A 739 -10.67 -18.99 25.84
C ASP A 739 -11.91 -18.48 25.09
N GLU A 740 -11.79 -17.42 24.29
CA GLU A 740 -12.92 -16.94 23.46
C GLU A 740 -13.20 -17.92 22.33
N CYS A 741 -12.16 -18.48 21.68
CA CYS A 741 -12.34 -19.51 20.67
C CYS A 741 -13.07 -20.73 21.23
N SER A 742 -12.70 -21.23 22.41
CA SER A 742 -13.33 -22.39 23.05
C SER A 742 -14.73 -22.11 23.65
N ASN A 743 -15.00 -20.91 24.18
CA ASN A 743 -16.35 -20.58 24.66
C ASN A 743 -17.33 -20.21 23.54
N SER A 744 -16.84 -19.88 22.34
CA SER A 744 -17.65 -19.58 21.16
C SER A 744 -18.10 -20.81 20.37
N GLU A 745 -17.81 -22.02 20.87
CA GLU A 745 -18.02 -23.32 20.21
C GLU A 745 -19.45 -23.57 19.66
N ASN A 746 -20.45 -22.76 20.04
CA ASN A 746 -21.86 -22.94 19.63
C ASN A 746 -22.54 -21.72 18.96
N GLU A 747 -21.86 -20.60 18.69
CA GLU A 747 -22.51 -19.41 18.07
C GLU A 747 -22.00 -19.17 16.63
N MET A 748 -22.83 -19.52 15.62
CA MET A 748 -22.65 -19.02 14.25
C MET A 748 -23.12 -17.56 14.19
N LEU A 749 -22.31 -16.66 13.64
CA LEU A 749 -22.64 -15.24 13.62
C LEU A 749 -22.08 -14.51 12.40
N LEU A 750 -22.78 -13.45 12.01
CA LEU A 750 -22.31 -12.47 11.03
C LEU A 750 -21.71 -11.28 11.78
N GLU A 751 -20.40 -11.05 11.62
CA GLU A 751 -19.70 -9.90 12.17
C GLU A 751 -19.65 -8.77 11.14
N ALA A 752 -20.15 -7.60 11.53
CA ALA A 752 -20.17 -6.38 10.73
C ALA A 752 -19.33 -5.31 11.42
N ILE A 753 -18.29 -4.83 10.74
CA ILE A 753 -17.38 -3.81 11.24
C ILE A 753 -17.49 -2.59 10.35
N PHE A 754 -17.99 -1.50 10.92
CA PHE A 754 -18.09 -0.22 10.21
C PHE A 754 -17.02 0.75 10.72
N HIS A 755 -16.16 1.22 9.82
CA HIS A 755 -14.98 2.01 10.17
C HIS A 755 -15.18 3.52 9.97
N LEU A 756 -14.87 4.28 11.02
CA LEU A 756 -14.68 5.74 11.00
C LEU A 756 -13.18 6.02 11.14
N VAL A 757 -12.52 6.13 9.99
CA VAL A 757 -11.07 6.26 9.90
C VAL A 757 -10.71 7.68 9.43
N PRO A 758 -9.71 8.34 10.04
CA PRO A 758 -9.16 9.58 9.49
C PRO A 758 -8.61 9.36 8.08
N GLU A 759 -8.79 10.33 7.18
CA GLU A 759 -8.27 10.22 5.80
C GLU A 759 -6.75 10.08 5.73
N GLU A 760 -6.03 10.57 6.76
CA GLU A 760 -4.57 10.48 6.86
C GLU A 760 -4.07 9.13 7.41
N TRP A 761 -4.98 8.21 7.75
CA TRP A 761 -4.59 6.90 8.27
C TRP A 761 -3.97 6.04 7.17
N ASP A 762 -2.84 5.44 7.48
CA ASP A 762 -2.01 4.64 6.59
C ASP A 762 -1.89 3.24 7.20
N GLU A 763 -1.85 2.21 6.36
CA GLU A 763 -1.72 0.81 6.76
C GLU A 763 -0.51 0.57 7.67
N LYS A 764 0.58 1.32 7.48
CA LYS A 764 1.79 1.24 8.32
C LYS A 764 1.51 1.53 9.80
N TYR A 765 0.41 2.21 10.11
CA TYR A 765 0.03 2.52 11.48
C TYR A 765 -0.59 1.34 12.23
N GLY A 766 -0.94 0.25 11.54
CA GLY A 766 -1.65 -0.88 12.13
C GLY A 766 -3.14 -0.59 12.33
N GLY A 767 -3.79 -1.33 13.23
CA GLY A 767 -5.23 -1.24 13.48
C GLY A 767 -6.12 -2.06 12.55
N VAL A 768 -5.54 -2.74 11.57
CA VAL A 768 -6.23 -3.68 10.70
C VAL A 768 -6.77 -4.87 11.52
N THR A 769 -8.01 -5.26 11.24
CA THR A 769 -8.59 -6.49 11.79
C THR A 769 -8.18 -7.67 10.93
N ILE A 770 -7.59 -8.68 11.55
CA ILE A 770 -7.12 -9.90 10.91
C ILE A 770 -8.07 -11.04 11.28
N PHE A 771 -8.54 -11.76 10.25
CA PHE A 771 -9.36 -12.97 10.35
C PHE A 771 -8.53 -14.16 9.82
N HIS A 772 -8.30 -15.19 10.63
CA HIS A 772 -7.62 -16.40 10.15
C HIS A 772 -8.64 -17.42 9.66
N LEU A 773 -8.65 -17.69 8.36
CA LEU A 773 -9.57 -18.63 7.74
C LEU A 773 -8.78 -19.91 7.40
N GLY A 774 -8.80 -20.94 8.25
CA GLY A 774 -8.21 -22.25 7.92
C GLY A 774 -7.84 -23.12 9.11
N GLU A 775 -7.56 -24.41 8.86
CA GLU A 775 -6.93 -25.31 9.82
C GLU A 775 -5.41 -25.02 9.87
N ALA A 776 -4.81 -25.08 11.07
CA ALA A 776 -3.38 -24.86 11.25
C ALA A 776 -2.58 -26.02 10.63
N ASP A 777 -1.74 -25.74 9.64
CA ASP A 777 -0.78 -26.74 9.12
C ASP A 777 0.32 -27.01 10.15
N GLU A 778 0.64 -28.29 10.36
CA GLU A 778 1.73 -28.72 11.25
C GLU A 778 3.10 -28.24 10.70
N ASP A 779 3.72 -27.24 11.34
CA ASP A 779 5.10 -26.85 11.04
C ASP A 779 6.06 -28.06 11.27
N GLU A 780 6.96 -28.33 10.32
CA GLU A 780 7.96 -29.44 10.31
C GLU A 780 8.96 -29.47 11.50
N HIS A 781 8.79 -28.62 12.52
CA HIS A 781 9.73 -28.47 13.64
C HIS A 781 9.16 -28.75 15.03
N GLY A 782 7.92 -29.22 15.16
CA GLY A 782 7.41 -29.80 16.41
C GLY A 782 7.25 -28.81 17.59
N ASP A 783 7.33 -27.50 17.34
CA ASP A 783 6.94 -26.46 18.31
C ASP A 783 5.45 -26.13 18.08
N ASN A 784 4.59 -26.92 18.71
CA ASN A 784 3.16 -27.05 18.39
C ASN A 784 2.26 -25.89 18.88
N GLU A 785 2.76 -24.67 19.08
CA GLU A 785 2.00 -23.62 19.79
C GLU A 785 1.65 -22.37 18.99
N TYR A 786 2.12 -22.23 17.75
CA TYR A 786 1.80 -21.05 16.94
C TYR A 786 1.67 -21.28 15.43
N ALA A 787 1.42 -22.51 14.98
CA ALA A 787 1.06 -22.75 13.59
C ALA A 787 -0.26 -21.98 13.30
N LEU A 788 -0.19 -20.95 12.46
CA LEU A 788 -1.35 -20.20 12.00
C LEU A 788 -1.57 -20.55 10.52
N PRO A 789 -2.83 -20.65 10.06
CA PRO A 789 -3.12 -20.96 8.66
C PRO A 789 -2.50 -19.93 7.71
N GLU A 790 -2.06 -20.36 6.52
CA GLU A 790 -1.51 -19.48 5.46
C GLU A 790 -2.52 -18.46 4.92
N TYR A 791 -3.82 -18.66 5.16
CA TYR A 791 -4.90 -17.79 4.68
C TYR A 791 -5.27 -16.73 5.71
N VAL A 792 -4.59 -15.58 5.60
CA VAL A 792 -4.89 -14.37 6.37
C VAL A 792 -5.81 -13.48 5.52
N ASN A 793 -7.02 -13.20 6.01
CA ASN A 793 -7.91 -12.24 5.37
C ASN A 793 -7.93 -10.95 6.21
N GLU A 794 -7.45 -9.86 5.63
CA GLU A 794 -7.30 -8.56 6.31
C GLU A 794 -8.47 -7.63 5.99
N SER A 795 -9.01 -6.94 6.99
CA SER A 795 -9.95 -5.83 6.73
C SER A 795 -9.20 -4.65 6.14
N ASN A 796 -9.68 -4.06 5.05
CA ASN A 796 -9.17 -2.75 4.65
C ASN A 796 -9.56 -1.72 5.71
N LEU A 797 -8.62 -0.90 6.21
CA LEU A 797 -8.94 0.15 7.18
C LEU A 797 -9.18 1.47 6.43
N LEU A 798 -10.36 1.61 5.83
CA LEU A 798 -10.72 2.75 4.98
C LEU A 798 -11.91 3.55 5.52
N PRO A 799 -11.98 4.86 5.22
CA PRO A 799 -13.15 5.67 5.54
C PRO A 799 -14.43 5.09 4.93
N ASN A 800 -15.51 5.06 5.71
CA ASN A 800 -16.85 4.65 5.28
C ASN A 800 -16.93 3.22 4.71
N LEU A 801 -16.06 2.32 5.20
CA LEU A 801 -16.06 0.92 4.84
C LEU A 801 -16.91 0.10 5.82
N LEU A 802 -17.81 -0.73 5.29
CA LEU A 802 -18.44 -1.82 6.00
C LEU A 802 -17.78 -3.15 5.59
N THR A 803 -17.14 -3.82 6.54
CA THR A 803 -16.64 -5.19 6.37
C THR A 803 -17.64 -6.15 6.99
N LEU A 804 -18.06 -7.16 6.22
CA LEU A 804 -18.91 -8.26 6.67
C LEU A 804 -18.09 -9.55 6.64
N VAL A 805 -18.11 -10.31 7.73
CA VAL A 805 -17.46 -11.62 7.83
C VAL A 805 -18.42 -12.59 8.51
N TYR A 806 -18.70 -13.70 7.84
CA TYR A 806 -19.40 -14.81 8.46
C TYR A 806 -18.39 -15.67 9.22
N ARG A 807 -18.64 -15.89 10.51
CA ARG A 807 -17.75 -16.65 11.38
C ARG A 807 -18.38 -17.98 11.72
N ASP A 808 -17.76 -19.05 11.24
CA ASP A 808 -18.02 -20.40 11.70
C ASP A 808 -17.20 -20.71 12.97
N ARG A 809 -17.35 -21.96 13.44
CA ARG A 809 -16.75 -22.47 14.67
C ARG A 809 -15.22 -22.34 14.57
N ALA A 810 -14.63 -21.47 15.38
CA ALA A 810 -13.18 -21.36 15.61
C ALA A 810 -12.33 -20.43 14.71
N VAL A 811 -12.88 -19.47 13.96
CA VAL A 811 -12.05 -18.42 13.29
C VAL A 811 -11.51 -17.43 14.34
N PRO A 812 -10.20 -17.39 14.67
CA PRO A 812 -9.67 -16.39 15.59
C PRO A 812 -9.51 -15.04 14.89
N THR A 813 -9.82 -13.97 15.62
CA THR A 813 -9.76 -12.60 15.11
C THR A 813 -9.01 -11.69 16.05
N PHE A 814 -8.21 -10.79 15.51
CA PHE A 814 -7.53 -9.79 16.34
C PHE A 814 -7.32 -8.48 15.58
N VAL A 815 -7.14 -7.37 16.31
CA VAL A 815 -6.82 -6.05 15.76
C VAL A 815 -5.34 -5.80 15.97
N LYS A 816 -4.61 -5.60 14.87
CA LYS A 816 -3.17 -5.38 14.88
C LYS A 816 -2.82 -4.15 15.72
N TYR A 817 -1.72 -4.23 16.47
CA TYR A 817 -1.22 -3.13 17.28
C TYR A 817 -1.08 -1.83 16.49
N VAL A 818 -1.64 -0.76 17.04
CA VAL A 818 -1.54 0.60 16.52
C VAL A 818 -0.25 1.24 17.03
N THR A 819 0.66 1.56 16.12
CA THR A 819 1.94 2.19 16.46
C THR A 819 1.74 3.58 17.05
N LYS A 820 2.67 3.98 17.93
CA LYS A 820 2.75 5.34 18.49
C LYS A 820 3.02 6.41 17.45
N ASP A 821 3.38 6.06 16.22
CA ASP A 821 3.52 7.04 15.14
C ASP A 821 2.20 7.77 14.86
N VAL A 822 1.03 7.21 15.16
CA VAL A 822 -0.24 7.93 14.96
C VAL A 822 -0.35 9.22 15.80
N GLU A 823 0.48 9.40 16.82
CA GLU A 823 0.51 10.59 17.68
C GLU A 823 0.81 11.90 16.93
N HIS A 824 1.39 11.86 15.72
CA HIS A 824 1.60 13.07 14.90
C HIS A 824 0.35 13.51 14.11
N LEU A 825 -0.66 12.65 13.99
CA LEU A 825 -1.88 12.94 13.24
C LEU A 825 -2.75 13.93 14.02
N GLU A 826 -3.53 14.76 13.30
CA GLU A 826 -4.52 15.65 13.93
C GLU A 826 -5.54 14.85 14.75
N ILE A 827 -5.93 13.67 14.23
CA ILE A 827 -6.82 12.72 14.88
C ILE A 827 -6.05 11.39 15.04
N PRO A 828 -5.41 11.14 16.20
CA PRO A 828 -4.48 10.02 16.40
C PRO A 828 -5.20 8.70 16.76
N TYR A 829 -6.42 8.50 16.26
CA TYR A 829 -7.23 7.32 16.51
C TYR A 829 -8.28 7.11 15.41
N PHE A 830 -8.69 5.86 15.21
CA PHE A 830 -9.91 5.52 14.48
C PHE A 830 -10.96 4.95 15.44
N ILE A 831 -12.19 4.91 14.95
CA ILE A 831 -13.33 4.33 15.66
C ILE A 831 -13.97 3.30 14.75
N ASP A 832 -14.46 2.22 15.33
CA ASP A 832 -15.33 1.30 14.61
C ASP A 832 -16.60 0.99 15.40
N PHE A 833 -17.62 0.58 14.65
CA PHE A 833 -18.83 -0.01 15.18
C PHE A 833 -18.74 -1.49 14.82
N ASN A 834 -18.44 -2.32 15.81
CA ASN A 834 -18.42 -3.78 15.67
C ASN A 834 -19.76 -4.33 16.15
N ILE A 835 -20.51 -4.96 15.25
CA ILE A 835 -21.80 -5.58 15.53
C ILE A 835 -21.73 -7.06 15.15
N LYS A 836 -22.03 -7.92 16.12
CA LYS A 836 -22.15 -9.37 15.92
C LYS A 836 -23.63 -9.72 15.88
N TYR A 837 -24.12 -10.09 14.70
CA TYR A 837 -25.48 -10.52 14.47
C TYR A 837 -25.59 -12.03 14.67
N VAL A 838 -26.47 -12.46 15.57
CA VAL A 838 -26.68 -13.85 15.95
C VAL A 838 -27.92 -14.36 15.23
N GLU A 839 -27.75 -15.47 14.50
CA GLU A 839 -28.84 -16.18 13.82
C GLU A 839 -29.80 -16.83 14.82
N SER A 840 -31.04 -17.04 14.40
CA SER A 840 -31.97 -17.89 15.13
C SER A 840 -31.50 -19.36 15.09
N GLN A 841 -31.46 -20.03 16.23
CA GLN A 841 -31.09 -21.45 16.26
C GLN A 841 -32.24 -22.29 15.69
N SER A 842 -31.99 -22.99 14.59
CA SER A 842 -32.86 -24.10 14.20
C SER A 842 -32.74 -25.18 15.28
N MET A 843 -33.83 -25.50 15.97
CA MET A 843 -33.89 -26.77 16.68
C MET A 843 -33.82 -27.87 15.63
N ASP A 844 -32.64 -28.44 15.43
CA ASP A 844 -32.52 -29.72 14.75
C ASP A 844 -33.33 -30.72 15.57
N THR A 845 -34.53 -31.04 15.07
CA THR A 845 -35.26 -32.22 15.50
C THR A 845 -34.48 -33.43 15.01
N GLU A 846 -33.99 -34.24 15.96
CA GLU A 846 -33.28 -35.53 15.79
C GLU A 846 -33.73 -36.37 14.58
#